data_AF-A0A813LW54-F1
#
_entry.id   AF-A0A813LW54-F1
#
_cell.length_a   1.000
_cell.length_b   1.000
_cell.length_c   1.000
_cell.angle_alpha   90.00
_cell.angle_beta   90.00
_cell.angle_gamma   90.00
#
_symmetry.space_group_name_H-M   'P 1'
#
loop_
_entity.id
_entity.type
_entity.pdbx_description
1 polymer ?
#
loop_
_entity_poly.entity_id
_entity_poly.type
_entity_poly.pdbx_seq_one_letter_code
_entity_poly.pdbx_strand_id
1 'polypeptide(L)'
;ANNKKKDIMDEEEGDEDVEAAEQDGGGESGVSETEQREGKGGAGSKKAGSMQVPTTFNEMFLFNGAVMGFGGSLWMQEVLGSFDAMVTNVANSYRLQEECDTLSLNIAKYSGAINLSEFKAVMLASLRSLVPTDWNSAHEVAWTWLWDNIARMLKSLIGKPAVQEKALGRFLMSLNEDSQNYLRREFFKGFFALAPAGQDYFKQSTTRLYFIADKVVEMTLEMYRDPKKVVEDISALGLRHVGYGVPTEFFAPFVSGAVELIRTMTTDPNAEDGFRWSLSLVSRILVRTINEGSTIVMKAINTNNARQLEKAVACAPRGKRSMWLLDITVGTQSISPLYWSIESGSLESAKAMIRDLLIIRADRDNYYYGADDLFTRHPDVIERLCADAQALLPGLLDGLIWRSRLTQDGQRRVNYYIKHLVQDADGNFNKCLDWLVEAGDPKIMCHQVVELFSDLVWGGIANRFFMFGKCWFLFTLGLFIISQSVLQHFPESQGIRTSTMVIRCFIYVASLGRLFHAQLSEAIGDCRARRFIRLSGGIRVPAYLGMMKNAISFALMLCLMLMLAEEPIIWCVVVNHNANLFTQYCRDGDVNLQVYEPVSMVAMLLYWTLVLDLSVVSTRISAFVLVCGRTVSELGLTLLAMAYLIVAFASAISSLNHNSEAFKGIPNAMLTLTEMSLSMYSTDNSEALLETPIVLFVVACFLILGSIFLLNLLVAQLNAAYAAVYADMVGYARLDRGKIINETVAGVSNKRWSRWLASLRFDERLEYNEGDVGVAGGLQLLEPANANPTNVDMILRFGGSTSPAMQWPEPDEEDNESDKFETWLQLVLFC
;
A
#
# COMPACT_ATOMS: atom_id res chain seq x y z
N ALA A 1 -31.63 61.55 -43.88
CA ALA A 1 -31.40 62.76 -43.08
C ALA A 1 -30.55 62.36 -41.87
N ASN A 2 -29.38 62.92 -41.54
CA ASN A 2 -28.76 64.25 -41.70
C ASN A 2 -28.87 65.11 -40.41
N ASN A 3 -27.73 65.31 -39.71
CA ASN A 3 -27.47 66.18 -38.53
C ASN A 3 -28.15 65.79 -37.19
N LYS A 4 -27.61 66.03 -35.97
CA LYS A 4 -26.34 66.62 -35.39
C LYS A 4 -26.10 65.95 -34.00
N LYS A 5 -25.04 66.10 -33.19
CA LYS A 5 -23.82 66.96 -33.00
C LYS A 5 -22.70 66.00 -32.44
N LYS A 6 -21.35 66.16 -32.52
CA LYS A 6 -20.38 67.20 -32.07
C LYS A 6 -20.32 67.38 -30.53
N ASP A 7 -19.18 67.52 -29.81
CA ASP A 7 -17.73 67.77 -30.06
C ASP A 7 -16.91 67.29 -28.82
N ILE A 8 -15.57 67.12 -28.76
CA ILE A 8 -14.44 66.71 -29.66
C ILE A 8 -13.14 66.55 -28.77
N MET A 9 -11.94 66.22 -29.31
CA MET A 9 -10.61 66.00 -28.65
C MET A 9 -10.37 64.55 -28.16
N ASP A 10 -9.61 63.66 -28.83
CA ASP A 10 -8.34 63.74 -29.62
C ASP A 10 -7.11 63.88 -28.69
N GLU A 11 -5.94 63.22 -28.87
CA GLU A 11 -5.24 62.60 -30.04
C GLU A 11 -4.71 61.15 -29.70
N GLU A 12 -4.70 60.18 -30.63
CA GLU A 12 -3.54 59.56 -31.37
C GLU A 12 -2.47 58.82 -30.52
N GLU A 13 -1.82 57.70 -30.88
CA GLU A 13 -1.89 56.64 -31.94
C GLU A 13 -1.02 55.45 -31.40
N GLY A 14 -1.19 54.15 -31.73
CA GLY A 14 -2.20 53.42 -32.50
C GLY A 14 -1.90 51.90 -32.51
N ASP A 15 -2.95 51.08 -32.67
CA ASP A 15 -3.20 49.99 -33.65
C ASP A 15 -1.99 49.28 -34.33
N GLU A 16 -1.99 47.99 -34.72
CA GLU A 16 -3.02 46.93 -34.89
C GLU A 16 -2.46 45.56 -34.40
N ASP A 17 -3.13 44.39 -34.42
CA ASP A 17 -4.48 43.91 -34.02
C ASP A 17 -4.55 42.39 -34.42
N VAL A 18 -5.70 41.73 -34.28
CA VAL A 18 -6.11 40.43 -34.89
C VAL A 18 -5.60 39.10 -34.26
N GLU A 19 -6.36 38.67 -33.25
CA GLU A 19 -7.11 37.39 -33.16
C GLU A 19 -6.48 35.97 -33.26
N ALA A 20 -7.29 35.03 -32.75
CA ALA A 20 -7.40 33.59 -33.03
C ALA A 20 -6.58 32.61 -32.18
N ALA A 21 -7.28 31.90 -31.30
CA ALA A 21 -6.81 30.68 -30.63
C ALA A 21 -7.09 29.44 -31.47
N GLU A 22 -6.38 28.33 -31.23
CA GLU A 22 -7.00 26.99 -31.18
C GLU A 22 -6.21 26.00 -30.32
N GLN A 23 -6.98 25.08 -29.72
CA GLN A 23 -6.69 23.69 -29.33
C GLN A 23 -5.26 23.26 -28.94
N ASP A 24 -5.11 22.75 -27.71
CA ASP A 24 -4.02 21.83 -27.33
C ASP A 24 -4.61 20.53 -26.74
N GLY A 25 -3.87 19.44 -26.90
CA GLY A 25 -4.25 18.06 -26.69
C GLY A 25 -3.77 17.19 -27.87
N GLY A 26 -3.04 16.10 -27.70
CA GLY A 26 -2.70 15.38 -26.47
C GLY A 26 -2.86 13.88 -26.73
N GLY A 27 -1.78 13.10 -26.71
CA GLY A 27 -1.83 11.67 -27.04
C GLY A 27 -0.50 11.05 -27.43
N GLU A 28 0.20 10.50 -26.43
CA GLU A 28 0.91 9.21 -26.44
C GLU A 28 1.70 8.77 -27.70
N SER A 29 3.03 8.77 -27.58
CA SER A 29 3.94 8.10 -28.51
C SER A 29 4.02 6.59 -28.25
N GLY A 30 3.10 5.81 -28.82
CA GLY A 30 3.17 4.34 -28.82
C GLY A 30 4.26 3.81 -29.77
N VAL A 31 5.14 2.93 -29.27
CA VAL A 31 6.20 2.29 -30.07
C VAL A 31 5.66 1.06 -30.80
N SER A 32 5.95 0.95 -32.10
CA SER A 32 5.80 -0.31 -32.85
C SER A 32 6.90 -0.47 -33.90
N GLU A 33 7.71 -1.53 -33.77
CA GLU A 33 8.65 -1.95 -34.79
C GLU A 33 7.92 -2.59 -35.99
N THR A 34 8.42 -2.40 -37.21
CA THR A 34 8.27 -3.36 -38.31
C THR A 34 9.41 -3.17 -39.30
N GLU A 35 10.06 -4.26 -39.70
CA GLU A 35 11.21 -4.23 -40.61
C GLU A 35 10.84 -4.05 -42.10
N GLN A 36 11.80 -3.44 -42.82
CA GLN A 36 12.19 -3.68 -44.21
C GLN A 36 11.15 -4.15 -45.25
N ARG A 37 11.04 -3.38 -46.35
CA ARG A 37 10.96 -3.96 -47.71
C ARG A 37 11.64 -3.05 -48.74
N GLU A 38 12.33 -3.65 -49.69
CA GLU A 38 13.07 -2.94 -50.75
C GLU A 38 12.14 -2.27 -51.78
N GLY A 39 12.56 -1.13 -52.32
CA GLY A 39 11.92 -0.47 -53.45
C GLY A 39 12.91 0.38 -54.25
N LYS A 40 13.15 0.04 -55.52
CA LYS A 40 14.09 0.76 -56.39
C LYS A 40 13.45 1.98 -57.06
N GLY A 41 14.20 3.09 -57.05
CA GLY A 41 14.14 4.12 -58.09
C GLY A 41 13.24 5.32 -57.80
N GLY A 42 13.76 6.53 -58.07
CA GLY A 42 13.00 7.77 -57.91
C GLY A 42 13.90 8.98 -57.67
N ALA A 43 14.64 9.44 -58.69
CA ALA A 43 15.36 10.71 -58.64
C ALA A 43 14.37 11.89 -58.69
N GLY A 44 13.81 12.26 -57.54
CA GLY A 44 12.81 13.33 -57.40
C GLY A 44 13.37 14.55 -56.69
N SER A 45 13.63 15.63 -57.43
CA SER A 45 14.01 16.92 -56.84
C SER A 45 12.86 17.47 -55.98
N LYS A 46 13.03 17.48 -54.66
CA LYS A 46 12.16 18.21 -53.74
C LYS A 46 12.71 19.63 -53.54
N LYS A 47 11.82 20.62 -53.66
CA LYS A 47 12.13 22.04 -53.45
C LYS A 47 12.63 22.26 -52.03
N ALA A 48 13.60 23.16 -51.87
CA ALA A 48 13.95 23.70 -50.55
C ALA A 48 12.77 24.51 -50.01
N GLY A 49 12.11 23.99 -48.97
CA GLY A 49 11.33 24.83 -48.06
C GLY A 49 12.27 25.61 -47.14
N SER A 50 11.77 26.64 -46.47
CA SER A 50 12.52 27.42 -45.48
C SER A 50 12.98 26.52 -44.34
N MET A 51 14.25 26.12 -44.35
CA MET A 51 14.81 25.20 -43.37
C MET A 51 15.03 25.95 -42.05
N GLN A 52 14.23 25.59 -41.04
CA GLN A 52 14.32 26.16 -39.70
C GLN A 52 15.71 25.90 -39.13
N VAL A 53 16.41 26.95 -38.72
CA VAL A 53 17.80 26.83 -38.25
C VAL A 53 17.80 26.12 -36.89
N PRO A 54 18.59 25.03 -36.71
CA PRO A 54 18.70 24.34 -35.44
C PRO A 54 19.13 25.25 -34.29
N THR A 55 18.59 25.04 -33.09
CA THR A 55 18.92 25.83 -31.89
C THR A 55 19.65 25.01 -30.81
N THR A 56 19.62 23.68 -30.88
CA THR A 56 20.39 22.80 -29.98
C THR A 56 21.68 22.27 -30.63
N PHE A 57 22.65 21.85 -29.81
CA PHE A 57 23.89 21.23 -30.31
C PHE A 57 23.64 19.95 -31.10
N ASN A 58 22.74 19.08 -30.64
CA ASN A 58 22.49 17.79 -31.28
C ASN A 58 21.85 17.96 -32.66
N GLU A 59 20.85 18.83 -32.80
CA GLU A 59 20.23 19.13 -34.08
C GLU A 59 21.20 19.82 -35.04
N MET A 60 22.00 20.79 -34.56
CA MET A 60 23.00 21.47 -35.37
C MET A 60 24.11 20.51 -35.83
N PHE A 61 24.52 19.57 -34.97
CA PHE A 61 25.48 18.52 -35.33
C PHE A 61 24.93 17.61 -36.42
N LEU A 62 23.68 17.15 -36.31
CA LEU A 62 23.03 16.32 -37.33
C LEU A 62 22.85 17.09 -38.65
N PHE A 63 22.49 18.38 -38.59
CA PHE A 63 22.37 19.27 -39.75
C PHE A 63 23.72 19.45 -40.47
N ASN A 64 24.77 19.88 -39.77
CA ASN A 64 26.09 20.07 -40.35
C ASN A 64 26.71 18.74 -40.80
N GLY A 65 26.45 17.65 -40.08
CA GLY A 65 26.83 16.30 -40.48
C GLY A 65 26.19 15.91 -41.82
N ALA A 66 24.89 16.16 -42.00
CA ALA A 66 24.21 15.96 -43.29
C ALA A 66 24.79 16.85 -44.40
N VAL A 67 25.04 18.14 -44.14
CA VAL A 67 25.64 19.08 -45.11
C VAL A 67 27.05 18.67 -45.54
N MET A 68 27.84 18.09 -44.63
CA MET A 68 29.18 17.54 -44.94
C MET A 68 29.16 16.13 -45.55
N GLY A 69 27.99 15.52 -45.75
CA GLY A 69 27.84 14.16 -46.31
C GLY A 69 27.91 13.01 -45.30
N PHE A 70 28.04 13.31 -44.01
CA PHE A 70 28.09 12.33 -42.91
C PHE A 70 26.72 11.98 -42.31
N GLY A 71 25.60 12.45 -42.88
CA GLY A 71 24.26 12.29 -42.28
C GLY A 71 23.79 10.85 -42.04
N GLY A 72 24.40 9.85 -42.69
CA GLY A 72 24.16 8.42 -42.44
C GLY A 72 25.16 7.75 -41.49
N SER A 73 26.04 8.51 -40.82
CA SER A 73 27.15 7.98 -40.03
C SER A 73 26.70 7.60 -38.61
N LEU A 74 26.20 6.36 -38.46
CA LEU A 74 25.69 5.84 -37.17
C LEU A 74 26.72 5.90 -36.04
N TRP A 75 28.01 5.67 -36.32
CA TRP A 75 29.05 5.76 -35.28
C TRP A 75 29.23 7.20 -34.74
N MET A 76 28.97 8.23 -35.56
CA MET A 76 28.99 9.62 -35.09
C MET A 76 27.77 9.94 -34.22
N GLN A 77 26.63 9.28 -34.43
CA GLN A 77 25.44 9.43 -33.59
C GLN A 77 25.67 8.85 -32.19
N GLU A 78 26.41 7.75 -32.06
CA GLU A 78 26.82 7.21 -30.75
C GLU A 78 27.84 8.11 -30.04
N VAL A 79 28.82 8.65 -30.77
CA VAL A 79 29.73 9.66 -30.20
C VAL A 79 28.96 10.89 -29.72
N LEU A 80 27.96 11.35 -30.48
CA LEU A 80 27.08 12.45 -30.12
C LEU A 80 26.26 12.13 -28.86
N GLY A 81 25.72 10.92 -28.75
CA GLY A 81 24.98 10.45 -27.57
C GLY A 81 25.82 10.45 -26.29
N SER A 82 27.10 10.06 -26.37
CA SER A 82 28.04 10.16 -25.24
C SER A 82 28.71 11.55 -25.11
N PHE A 83 28.47 12.49 -26.02
CA PHE A 83 29.27 13.73 -26.08
C PHE A 83 29.05 14.63 -24.86
N ASP A 84 27.79 14.83 -24.45
CA ASP A 84 27.46 15.63 -23.27
C ASP A 84 28.10 15.07 -21.98
N ALA A 85 28.03 13.75 -21.80
CA ALA A 85 28.68 13.06 -20.67
C ALA A 85 30.21 13.25 -20.68
N MET A 86 30.86 13.19 -21.85
CA MET A 86 32.30 13.46 -21.98
C MET A 86 32.65 14.94 -21.73
N VAL A 87 31.85 15.89 -22.22
CA VAL A 87 32.04 17.33 -22.01
C VAL A 87 31.91 17.69 -20.54
N THR A 88 30.79 17.31 -19.91
CA THR A 88 30.49 17.59 -18.50
C THR A 88 31.55 17.00 -17.55
N ASN A 89 32.17 15.88 -17.93
CA ASN A 89 33.18 15.20 -17.11
C ASN A 89 34.64 15.46 -17.53
N VAL A 90 34.93 16.44 -18.40
CA VAL A 90 36.30 16.74 -18.88
C VAL A 90 37.32 16.96 -17.74
N ALA A 91 36.89 17.56 -16.63
CA ALA A 91 37.74 17.84 -15.47
C ALA A 91 38.05 16.58 -14.62
N ASN A 92 37.30 15.49 -14.79
CA ASN A 92 37.47 14.24 -14.08
C ASN A 92 38.03 13.17 -15.04
N SER A 93 39.36 13.05 -15.07
CA SER A 93 40.07 12.14 -15.97
C SER A 93 39.65 10.66 -15.84
N TYR A 94 39.28 10.22 -14.63
CA TYR A 94 38.78 8.85 -14.42
C TYR A 94 37.40 8.64 -15.05
N ARG A 95 36.48 9.60 -14.88
CA ARG A 95 35.13 9.53 -15.46
C ARG A 95 35.17 9.71 -16.99
N LEU A 96 36.01 10.60 -17.50
CA LEU A 96 36.24 10.75 -18.94
C LEU A 96 36.82 9.47 -19.57
N GLN A 97 37.70 8.74 -18.85
CA GLN A 97 38.21 7.45 -19.30
C GLN A 97 37.12 6.37 -19.28
N GLU A 98 36.24 6.34 -18.28
CA GLU A 98 35.09 5.42 -18.23
C GLU A 98 34.11 5.64 -19.39
N GLU A 99 33.80 6.89 -19.71
CA GLU A 99 33.00 7.26 -20.89
C GLU A 99 33.71 6.87 -22.19
N CYS A 100 35.01 7.16 -22.35
CA CYS A 100 35.78 6.76 -23.53
C CYS A 100 35.89 5.23 -23.69
N ASP A 101 36.04 4.49 -22.58
CA ASP A 101 36.10 3.03 -22.59
C ASP A 101 34.75 2.43 -23.04
N THR A 102 33.65 2.91 -22.46
CA THR A 102 32.28 2.48 -22.79
C THR A 102 31.92 2.83 -24.23
N LEU A 103 32.24 4.06 -24.67
CA LEU A 103 32.05 4.51 -26.04
C LEU A 103 32.90 3.69 -27.04
N SER A 104 34.09 3.23 -26.66
CA SER A 104 34.90 2.35 -27.52
C SER A 104 34.24 0.99 -27.78
N LEU A 105 33.45 0.47 -26.82
CA LEU A 105 32.67 -0.76 -26.98
C LEU A 105 31.48 -0.55 -27.93
N ASN A 106 30.73 0.55 -27.74
CA ASN A 106 29.62 0.94 -28.63
C ASN A 106 30.10 1.11 -30.08
N ILE A 107 31.15 1.92 -30.29
CA ILE A 107 31.70 2.19 -31.63
C ILE A 107 32.23 0.90 -32.30
N ALA A 108 32.78 -0.04 -31.55
CA ALA A 108 33.32 -1.28 -32.08
C ALA A 108 32.25 -2.23 -32.70
N LYS A 109 30.96 -1.96 -32.50
CA LYS A 109 29.86 -2.69 -33.16
C LYS A 109 29.55 -2.19 -34.58
N TYR A 110 30.06 -1.03 -34.98
CA TYR A 110 29.78 -0.43 -36.31
C TYR A 110 30.84 -0.80 -37.35
N SER A 111 30.38 -1.21 -38.53
CA SER A 111 31.25 -1.57 -39.65
C SER A 111 31.67 -0.35 -40.48
N GLY A 112 32.94 0.05 -40.40
CA GLY A 112 33.50 1.12 -41.22
C GLY A 112 34.88 1.58 -40.76
N ALA A 113 35.46 2.54 -41.48
CA ALA A 113 36.67 3.24 -41.04
C ALA A 113 36.28 4.38 -40.08
N ILE A 114 36.53 4.20 -38.77
CA ILE A 114 36.20 5.18 -37.74
C ILE A 114 37.20 6.34 -37.80
N ASN A 115 36.83 7.43 -38.46
CA ASN A 115 37.68 8.60 -38.63
C ASN A 115 37.30 9.73 -37.66
N LEU A 116 37.89 9.73 -36.47
CA LEU A 116 37.66 10.75 -35.43
C LEU A 116 38.01 12.19 -35.85
N SER A 117 38.66 12.42 -37.00
CA SER A 117 38.85 13.80 -37.52
C SER A 117 37.60 14.36 -38.20
N GLU A 118 36.70 13.53 -38.71
CA GLU A 118 35.43 13.96 -39.31
C GLU A 118 34.46 14.46 -38.23
N PHE A 119 34.34 13.72 -37.12
CA PHE A 119 33.55 14.19 -35.96
C PHE A 119 34.05 15.55 -35.46
N LYS A 120 35.38 15.76 -35.40
CA LYS A 120 35.98 17.06 -35.03
C LYS A 120 35.50 18.20 -35.94
N ALA A 121 35.44 17.96 -37.25
CA ALA A 121 35.02 18.96 -38.22
C ALA A 121 33.53 19.33 -38.06
N VAL A 122 32.66 18.33 -37.91
CA VAL A 122 31.22 18.54 -37.68
C VAL A 122 30.97 19.24 -36.33
N MET A 123 31.67 18.82 -35.27
CA MET A 123 31.61 19.41 -33.94
C MET A 123 31.98 20.90 -33.95
N LEU A 124 33.16 21.25 -34.49
CA LEU A 124 33.63 22.64 -34.53
C LEU A 124 32.75 23.53 -35.41
N ALA A 125 32.25 23.03 -36.55
CA ALA A 125 31.29 23.77 -37.36
C ALA A 125 29.98 24.04 -36.59
N SER A 126 29.47 23.05 -35.87
CA SER A 126 28.17 23.15 -35.17
C SER A 126 28.21 24.08 -33.97
N LEU A 127 29.30 24.07 -33.21
CA LEU A 127 29.52 25.05 -32.14
C LEU A 127 29.62 26.47 -32.71
N ARG A 128 30.38 26.66 -33.80
CA ARG A 128 30.50 27.95 -34.49
C ARG A 128 29.16 28.43 -35.09
N SER A 129 28.31 27.53 -35.56
CA SER A 129 26.96 27.85 -36.06
C SER A 129 25.99 28.30 -34.96
N LEU A 130 26.17 27.87 -33.71
CA LEU A 130 25.27 28.18 -32.59
C LEU A 130 25.65 29.44 -31.83
N VAL A 131 26.95 29.76 -31.73
CA VAL A 131 27.44 31.00 -31.08
C VAL A 131 28.31 31.86 -32.02
N PRO A 132 27.81 32.23 -33.23
CA PRO A 132 28.63 32.90 -34.25
C PRO A 132 29.11 34.30 -33.86
N THR A 133 28.45 34.94 -32.88
CA THR A 133 28.83 36.25 -32.31
C THR A 133 30.01 36.16 -31.35
N ASP A 134 30.08 35.09 -30.57
CA ASP A 134 31.01 34.93 -29.45
C ASP A 134 32.16 33.95 -29.78
N TRP A 135 32.02 33.16 -30.84
CA TRP A 135 33.04 32.24 -31.32
C TRP A 135 34.33 32.98 -31.67
N ASN A 136 35.44 32.51 -31.10
CA ASN A 136 36.75 33.14 -31.24
C ASN A 136 37.85 32.08 -31.17
N SER A 137 39.11 32.50 -31.34
CA SER A 137 40.26 31.59 -31.35
C SER A 137 40.48 30.83 -30.04
N ALA A 138 40.09 31.39 -28.88
CA ALA A 138 40.18 30.69 -27.60
C ALA A 138 39.13 29.57 -27.50
N HIS A 139 37.89 29.83 -27.95
CA HIS A 139 36.86 28.79 -28.07
C HIS A 139 37.33 27.65 -28.99
N GLU A 140 37.88 27.99 -30.17
CA GLU A 140 38.33 26.98 -31.13
C GLU A 140 39.52 26.15 -30.63
N VAL A 141 40.45 26.76 -29.89
CA VAL A 141 41.56 26.06 -29.21
C VAL A 141 41.04 25.16 -28.08
N ALA A 142 40.09 25.62 -27.26
CA ALA A 142 39.56 24.83 -26.14
C ALA A 142 38.81 23.57 -26.61
N TRP A 143 37.90 23.71 -27.59
CA TRP A 143 37.17 22.58 -28.17
C TRP A 143 38.08 21.64 -28.98
N THR A 144 39.10 22.19 -29.66
CA THR A 144 40.15 21.40 -30.30
C THR A 144 40.93 20.57 -29.28
N TRP A 145 41.34 21.17 -28.16
CA TRP A 145 42.07 20.49 -27.08
C TRP A 145 41.22 19.39 -26.43
N LEU A 146 39.95 19.65 -26.14
CA LEU A 146 39.02 18.63 -25.61
C LEU A 146 39.01 17.40 -26.52
N TRP A 147 38.68 17.61 -27.80
CA TRP A 147 38.52 16.50 -28.74
C TRP A 147 39.85 15.78 -29.05
N ASP A 148 40.98 16.48 -29.12
CA ASP A 148 42.29 15.84 -29.34
C ASP A 148 42.81 15.07 -28.11
N ASN A 149 42.18 15.22 -26.93
CA ASN A 149 42.37 14.32 -25.80
C ASN A 149 41.44 13.10 -25.89
N ILE A 150 40.12 13.30 -26.06
CA ILE A 150 39.13 12.21 -26.26
C ILE A 150 39.55 11.29 -27.40
N ALA A 151 39.89 11.85 -28.56
CA ALA A 151 40.31 11.09 -29.74
C ALA A 151 41.65 10.36 -29.55
N ARG A 152 42.51 10.78 -28.60
CA ARG A 152 43.73 10.04 -28.23
C ARG A 152 43.39 8.81 -27.39
N MET A 153 42.46 8.96 -26.45
CA MET A 153 41.96 7.88 -25.60
C MET A 153 41.24 6.82 -26.47
N LEU A 154 40.28 7.24 -27.30
CA LEU A 154 39.57 6.36 -28.24
C LEU A 154 40.53 5.67 -29.24
N LYS A 155 41.51 6.38 -29.83
CA LYS A 155 42.52 5.76 -30.72
C LYS A 155 43.37 4.68 -30.04
N SER A 156 43.51 4.71 -28.71
CA SER A 156 44.23 3.65 -27.97
C SER A 156 43.40 2.37 -27.79
N LEU A 157 42.09 2.41 -28.10
CA LEU A 157 41.12 1.33 -27.89
C LEU A 157 40.53 0.79 -29.20
N ILE A 158 40.36 1.63 -30.24
CA ILE A 158 39.77 1.23 -31.53
C ILE A 158 40.37 -0.09 -32.04
N GLY A 159 39.49 -1.04 -32.37
CA GLY A 159 39.85 -2.38 -32.86
C GLY A 159 40.16 -3.42 -31.77
N LYS A 160 40.55 -3.02 -30.55
CA LYS A 160 40.84 -3.98 -29.46
C LYS A 160 39.60 -4.76 -28.98
N PRO A 161 38.42 -4.15 -28.75
CA PRO A 161 37.24 -4.87 -28.28
C PRO A 161 36.87 -6.10 -29.11
N ALA A 162 36.85 -5.99 -30.45
CA ALA A 162 36.48 -7.10 -31.32
C ALA A 162 37.49 -8.28 -31.28
N VAL A 163 38.77 -8.01 -31.01
CA VAL A 163 39.79 -9.04 -30.83
C VAL A 163 39.67 -9.67 -29.44
N GLN A 164 39.47 -8.86 -28.40
CA GLN A 164 39.32 -9.30 -27.01
C GLN A 164 38.03 -10.10 -26.78
N GLU A 165 36.88 -9.66 -27.29
CA GLU A 165 35.60 -10.37 -27.25
C GLU A 165 35.73 -11.78 -27.86
N LYS A 166 36.43 -11.88 -29.01
CA LYS A 166 36.68 -13.15 -29.70
C LYS A 166 37.76 -14.01 -29.03
N ALA A 167 38.70 -13.44 -28.28
CA ALA A 167 39.68 -14.19 -27.51
C ALA A 167 39.06 -14.74 -26.21
N LEU A 168 38.45 -13.86 -25.42
CA LEU A 168 37.77 -14.19 -24.17
C LEU A 168 36.63 -15.18 -24.39
N GLY A 169 35.79 -14.96 -25.42
CA GLY A 169 34.70 -15.87 -25.77
C GLY A 169 35.18 -17.29 -26.12
N ARG A 170 36.27 -17.42 -26.89
CA ARG A 170 36.88 -18.74 -27.19
C ARG A 170 37.46 -19.40 -25.95
N PHE A 171 38.15 -18.64 -25.10
CA PHE A 171 38.72 -19.14 -23.85
C PHE A 171 37.60 -19.69 -22.94
N LEU A 172 36.56 -18.90 -22.66
CA LEU A 172 35.47 -19.32 -21.78
C LEU A 172 34.68 -20.52 -22.33
N MET A 173 34.48 -20.61 -23.65
CA MET A 173 33.89 -21.79 -24.31
C MET A 173 34.78 -23.03 -24.28
N SER A 174 36.09 -22.90 -24.02
CA SER A 174 37.03 -24.03 -23.92
C SER A 174 37.16 -24.62 -22.52
N LEU A 175 36.61 -23.97 -21.49
CA LEU A 175 36.66 -24.44 -20.11
C LEU A 175 35.70 -25.62 -19.89
N ASN A 176 36.26 -26.82 -19.71
CA ASN A 176 35.50 -28.00 -19.28
C ASN A 176 35.00 -27.85 -17.83
N GLU A 177 34.09 -28.74 -17.41
CA GLU A 177 33.46 -28.67 -16.08
C GLU A 177 34.48 -28.70 -14.93
N ASP A 178 35.54 -29.51 -15.03
CA ASP A 178 36.64 -29.52 -14.05
C ASP A 178 37.36 -28.17 -13.95
N SER A 179 37.63 -27.51 -15.10
CA SER A 179 38.28 -26.20 -15.13
C SER A 179 37.38 -25.09 -14.61
N GLN A 180 36.07 -25.16 -14.89
CA GLN A 180 35.09 -24.24 -14.30
C GLN A 180 35.02 -24.43 -12.77
N ASN A 181 35.01 -25.67 -12.30
CA ASN A 181 34.99 -25.99 -10.87
C ASN A 181 36.31 -25.63 -10.16
N TYR A 182 37.46 -25.69 -10.87
CA TYR A 182 38.72 -25.13 -10.39
C TYR A 182 38.63 -23.61 -10.26
N LEU A 183 38.19 -22.91 -11.31
CA LEU A 183 38.01 -21.45 -11.31
C LEU A 183 37.13 -21.00 -10.14
N ARG A 184 35.90 -21.52 -10.06
CA ARG A 184 34.92 -21.25 -8.98
C ARG A 184 35.54 -21.38 -7.58
N ARG A 185 36.38 -22.40 -7.36
CA ARG A 185 36.97 -22.75 -6.07
C ARG A 185 38.18 -21.91 -5.70
N GLU A 186 39.02 -21.51 -6.66
CA GLU A 186 40.22 -20.70 -6.39
C GLU A 186 39.95 -19.18 -6.47
N PHE A 187 38.93 -18.74 -7.21
CA PHE A 187 38.59 -17.31 -7.43
C PHE A 187 38.53 -16.49 -6.14
N PHE A 188 37.69 -16.93 -5.19
CA PHE A 188 37.54 -16.25 -3.91
C PHE A 188 38.74 -16.43 -2.98
N LYS A 189 39.50 -17.54 -3.09
CA LYS A 189 40.73 -17.71 -2.31
C LYS A 189 41.81 -16.70 -2.73
N GLY A 190 41.96 -16.46 -4.03
CA GLY A 190 42.89 -15.44 -4.55
C GLY A 190 42.55 -14.05 -4.01
N PHE A 191 41.27 -13.68 -4.05
CA PHE A 191 40.79 -12.43 -3.43
C PHE A 191 41.05 -12.39 -1.91
N PHE A 192 40.64 -13.41 -1.16
CA PHE A 192 40.81 -13.44 0.30
C PHE A 192 42.26 -13.53 0.78
N ALA A 193 43.19 -14.00 -0.07
CA ALA A 193 44.63 -13.95 0.20
C ALA A 193 45.21 -12.53 0.04
N LEU A 194 44.66 -11.73 -0.89
CA LEU A 194 45.06 -10.34 -1.12
C LEU A 194 44.36 -9.36 -0.16
N ALA A 195 43.12 -9.65 0.22
CA ALA A 195 42.32 -8.84 1.15
C ALA A 195 41.56 -9.73 2.16
N PRO A 196 42.20 -10.19 3.26
CA PRO A 196 41.57 -11.06 4.25
C PRO A 196 40.29 -10.48 4.88
N ALA A 197 40.25 -9.17 5.13
CA ALA A 197 39.06 -8.47 5.64
C ALA A 197 37.85 -8.51 4.68
N GLY A 198 38.05 -8.86 3.40
CA GLY A 198 36.95 -9.11 2.47
C GLY A 198 36.08 -10.30 2.87
N GLN A 199 36.60 -11.27 3.64
CA GLN A 199 35.84 -12.44 4.09
C GLN A 199 34.57 -12.06 4.88
N ASP A 200 34.62 -10.97 5.65
CA ASP A 200 33.49 -10.52 6.48
C ASP A 200 32.26 -10.10 5.67
N TYR A 201 32.44 -9.70 4.42
CA TYR A 201 31.39 -9.30 3.48
C TYR A 201 30.86 -10.47 2.64
N PHE A 202 31.58 -11.60 2.60
CA PHE A 202 31.26 -12.79 1.82
C PHE A 202 30.82 -13.98 2.70
N LYS A 203 30.03 -13.69 3.74
CA LYS A 203 29.37 -14.67 4.63
C LYS A 203 28.23 -15.41 3.91
N GLN A 204 28.58 -16.17 2.88
CA GLN A 204 27.68 -16.85 1.95
C GLN A 204 28.07 -18.32 1.80
N SER A 205 27.13 -19.17 1.37
CA SER A 205 27.43 -20.58 1.10
C SER A 205 28.40 -20.72 -0.09
N THR A 206 29.23 -21.77 -0.09
CA THR A 206 30.18 -22.03 -1.19
C THR A 206 29.50 -22.09 -2.55
N THR A 207 28.30 -22.67 -2.64
CA THR A 207 27.47 -22.69 -3.85
C THR A 207 27.07 -21.29 -4.32
N ARG A 208 26.77 -20.37 -3.38
CA ARG A 208 26.45 -18.97 -3.71
C ARG A 208 27.69 -18.20 -4.14
N LEU A 209 28.86 -18.46 -3.55
CA LEU A 209 30.13 -17.91 -4.04
C LEU A 209 30.46 -18.39 -5.45
N TYR A 210 30.25 -19.68 -5.75
CA TYR A 210 30.45 -20.22 -7.10
C TYR A 210 29.53 -19.56 -8.14
N PHE A 211 28.25 -19.35 -7.81
CA PHE A 211 27.32 -18.59 -8.64
C PHE A 211 27.77 -17.13 -8.87
N ILE A 212 28.36 -16.48 -7.86
CA ILE A 212 28.89 -15.12 -8.00
C ILE A 212 30.14 -15.11 -8.90
N ALA A 213 31.05 -16.09 -8.77
CA ALA A 213 32.21 -16.22 -9.64
C ALA A 213 31.80 -16.39 -11.11
N ASP A 214 30.85 -17.29 -11.38
CA ASP A 214 30.28 -17.50 -12.71
C ASP A 214 29.68 -16.20 -13.27
N LYS A 215 28.86 -15.49 -12.49
CA LYS A 215 28.25 -14.22 -12.92
C LYS A 215 29.26 -13.10 -13.14
N VAL A 216 30.34 -13.03 -12.37
CA VAL A 216 31.42 -12.06 -12.61
C VAL A 216 32.15 -12.36 -13.92
N VAL A 217 32.46 -13.63 -14.19
CA VAL A 217 33.05 -14.04 -15.48
C VAL A 217 32.09 -13.76 -16.64
N GLU A 218 30.80 -14.04 -16.48
CA GLU A 218 29.77 -13.76 -17.48
C GLU A 218 29.69 -12.26 -17.82
N MET A 219 29.67 -11.37 -16.81
CA MET A 219 29.68 -9.91 -17.00
C MET A 219 30.92 -9.41 -17.76
N THR A 220 32.10 -10.04 -17.60
CA THR A 220 33.30 -9.64 -18.37
C THR A 220 33.13 -9.87 -19.87
N LEU A 221 32.38 -10.90 -20.28
CA LEU A 221 32.07 -11.16 -21.70
C LEU A 221 30.82 -10.40 -22.16
N GLU A 222 29.82 -10.23 -21.31
CA GLU A 222 28.60 -9.48 -21.64
C GLU A 222 28.87 -7.98 -21.83
N MET A 223 29.80 -7.40 -21.07
CA MET A 223 30.30 -6.03 -21.27
C MET A 223 30.77 -5.77 -22.71
N TYR A 224 31.39 -6.75 -23.36
CA TYR A 224 31.76 -6.62 -24.78
C TYR A 224 30.57 -6.73 -25.73
N ARG A 225 29.48 -7.40 -25.34
CA ARG A 225 28.31 -7.69 -26.20
C ARG A 225 27.30 -6.56 -26.17
N ASP A 226 26.86 -6.19 -24.97
CA ASP A 226 25.86 -5.16 -24.70
C ASP A 226 26.36 -4.25 -23.56
N PRO A 227 27.30 -3.32 -23.86
CA PRO A 227 27.87 -2.44 -22.84
C PRO A 227 26.84 -1.50 -22.21
N LYS A 228 25.78 -1.12 -22.93
CA LYS A 228 24.76 -0.17 -22.43
C LYS A 228 23.97 -0.79 -21.29
N LYS A 229 23.34 -1.94 -21.54
CA LYS A 229 22.62 -2.71 -20.52
C LYS A 229 23.53 -3.07 -19.34
N VAL A 230 24.75 -3.54 -19.63
CA VAL A 230 25.68 -3.99 -18.58
C VAL A 230 26.14 -2.83 -17.69
N VAL A 231 26.31 -1.61 -18.21
CA VAL A 231 26.56 -0.42 -17.38
C VAL A 231 25.39 -0.14 -16.43
N GLU A 232 24.14 -0.29 -16.88
CA GLU A 232 22.96 -0.10 -16.04
C GLU A 232 22.81 -1.18 -14.95
N ASP A 233 22.94 -2.46 -15.32
CA ASP A 233 22.95 -3.60 -14.39
C ASP A 233 24.03 -3.43 -13.30
N ILE A 234 25.22 -2.94 -13.69
CA ILE A 234 26.34 -2.68 -12.78
C ILE A 234 26.06 -1.47 -11.89
N SER A 235 25.45 -0.39 -12.39
CA SER A 235 25.04 0.74 -11.55
C SER A 235 23.93 0.33 -10.55
N ALA A 236 22.95 -0.48 -10.96
CA ALA A 236 21.95 -1.04 -10.05
C ALA A 236 22.56 -2.01 -9.01
N LEU A 237 23.67 -2.68 -9.35
CA LEU A 237 24.46 -3.47 -8.40
C LEU A 237 25.27 -2.57 -7.45
N GLY A 238 25.83 -1.46 -7.95
CA GLY A 238 26.60 -0.48 -7.17
C GLY A 238 25.77 0.21 -6.09
N LEU A 239 24.54 0.63 -6.39
CA LEU A 239 23.63 1.22 -5.39
C LEU A 239 23.29 0.23 -4.26
N ARG A 240 23.21 -1.07 -4.54
CA ARG A 240 23.07 -2.09 -3.48
C ARG A 240 24.35 -2.26 -2.64
N HIS A 241 25.54 -2.10 -3.24
CA HIS A 241 26.81 -2.12 -2.50
C HIS A 241 26.96 -0.91 -1.57
N VAL A 242 26.41 0.26 -1.93
CA VAL A 242 26.29 1.42 -1.01
C VAL A 242 25.50 1.03 0.24
N GLY A 243 24.33 0.41 0.04
CA GLY A 243 23.43 0.00 1.13
C GLY A 243 23.91 -1.19 1.96
N TYR A 244 24.90 -1.96 1.47
CA TYR A 244 25.65 -2.94 2.26
C TYR A 244 26.95 -2.36 2.85
N GLY A 245 27.25 -1.08 2.61
CA GLY A 245 28.44 -0.40 3.13
C GLY A 245 29.77 -0.93 2.61
N VAL A 246 29.82 -1.54 1.42
CA VAL A 246 31.02 -2.25 0.93
C VAL A 246 32.18 -1.28 0.64
N PRO A 247 33.35 -1.44 1.30
CA PRO A 247 34.51 -0.59 1.04
C PRO A 247 35.03 -0.72 -0.40
N THR A 248 35.25 0.43 -1.05
CA THR A 248 35.78 0.51 -2.42
C THR A 248 37.23 -0.01 -2.53
N GLU A 249 37.96 -0.05 -1.41
CA GLU A 249 39.32 -0.59 -1.31
C GLU A 249 39.43 -2.07 -1.72
N PHE A 250 38.39 -2.89 -1.50
CA PHE A 250 38.44 -4.32 -1.81
C PHE A 250 38.35 -4.64 -3.31
N PHE A 251 37.93 -3.69 -4.14
CA PHE A 251 37.71 -3.93 -5.56
C PHE A 251 39.02 -4.14 -6.34
N ALA A 252 40.08 -3.39 -6.04
CA ALA A 252 41.39 -3.58 -6.70
C ALA A 252 42.05 -4.94 -6.37
N PRO A 253 42.08 -5.41 -5.10
CA PRO A 253 42.43 -6.79 -4.75
C PRO A 253 41.55 -7.85 -5.44
N PHE A 254 40.24 -7.61 -5.55
CA PHE A 254 39.30 -8.53 -6.20
C PHE A 254 39.60 -8.72 -7.69
N VAL A 255 39.76 -7.62 -8.44
CA VAL A 255 40.20 -7.64 -9.84
C VAL A 255 41.56 -8.35 -9.97
N SER A 256 42.51 -8.02 -9.09
CA SER A 256 43.87 -8.57 -9.16
C SER A 256 43.91 -10.09 -8.95
N GLY A 257 43.19 -10.60 -7.95
CA GLY A 257 43.10 -12.04 -7.67
C GLY A 257 42.39 -12.82 -8.77
N ALA A 258 41.32 -12.25 -9.34
CA ALA A 258 40.61 -12.85 -10.47
C ALA A 258 41.48 -12.91 -11.74
N VAL A 259 42.21 -11.84 -12.05
CA VAL A 259 43.07 -11.77 -13.25
C VAL A 259 44.28 -12.69 -13.14
N GLU A 260 44.91 -12.80 -11.97
CA GLU A 260 46.02 -13.74 -11.76
C GLU A 260 45.56 -15.21 -11.88
N LEU A 261 44.33 -15.52 -11.44
CA LEU A 261 43.74 -16.84 -11.68
C LEU A 261 43.56 -17.10 -13.19
N ILE A 262 42.94 -16.18 -13.95
CA ILE A 262 42.77 -16.35 -15.40
C ILE A 262 44.12 -16.51 -16.13
N ARG A 263 45.15 -15.78 -15.72
CA ARG A 263 46.53 -15.94 -16.23
C ARG A 263 47.07 -17.35 -16.07
N THR A 264 46.77 -18.05 -14.96
CA THR A 264 47.18 -19.45 -14.79
C THR A 264 46.40 -20.44 -15.66
N MET A 265 45.28 -19.99 -16.26
CA MET A 265 44.36 -20.82 -17.05
C MET A 265 44.41 -20.57 -18.57
N THR A 266 45.01 -19.47 -19.05
CA THR A 266 45.09 -19.15 -20.48
C THR A 266 46.51 -18.82 -20.94
N THR A 267 46.81 -19.10 -22.21
CA THR A 267 48.05 -18.70 -22.89
C THR A 267 47.81 -17.73 -24.06
N ASP A 268 46.55 -17.37 -24.36
CA ASP A 268 46.23 -16.30 -25.31
C ASP A 268 46.27 -14.95 -24.58
N PRO A 269 47.27 -14.06 -24.83
CA PRO A 269 47.38 -12.79 -24.11
C PRO A 269 46.18 -11.88 -24.37
N ASN A 270 45.50 -12.01 -25.52
CA ASN A 270 44.29 -11.24 -25.81
C ASN A 270 43.10 -11.66 -24.92
N ALA A 271 43.12 -12.88 -24.38
CA ALA A 271 42.13 -13.35 -23.42
C ALA A 271 42.45 -12.86 -21.99
N GLU A 272 43.73 -12.85 -21.57
CA GLU A 272 44.13 -12.22 -20.29
C GLU A 272 43.82 -10.71 -20.33
N ASP A 273 44.27 -9.99 -21.35
CA ASP A 273 44.05 -8.55 -21.49
C ASP A 273 42.55 -8.21 -21.65
N GLY A 274 41.79 -9.04 -22.36
CA GLY A 274 40.35 -8.87 -22.51
C GLY A 274 39.60 -9.02 -21.17
N PHE A 275 39.91 -10.08 -20.41
CA PHE A 275 39.35 -10.29 -19.07
C PHE A 275 39.78 -9.17 -18.10
N ARG A 276 41.07 -8.83 -18.08
CA ARG A 276 41.65 -7.76 -17.26
C ARG A 276 40.97 -6.42 -17.52
N TRP A 277 40.87 -6.01 -18.79
CA TRP A 277 40.33 -4.69 -19.15
C TRP A 277 38.84 -4.59 -18.84
N SER A 278 38.04 -5.59 -19.23
CA SER A 278 36.60 -5.61 -18.97
C SER A 278 36.28 -5.67 -17.48
N LEU A 279 36.93 -6.54 -16.70
CA LEU A 279 36.75 -6.60 -15.24
C LEU A 279 37.20 -5.29 -14.55
N SER A 280 38.24 -4.62 -15.08
CA SER A 280 38.67 -3.29 -14.59
C SER A 280 37.70 -2.17 -14.97
N LEU A 281 36.92 -2.30 -16.05
CA LEU A 281 35.83 -1.37 -16.38
C LEU A 281 34.63 -1.61 -15.46
N VAL A 282 34.17 -2.86 -15.33
CA VAL A 282 33.12 -3.29 -14.37
C VAL A 282 33.43 -2.77 -12.95
N SER A 283 34.67 -2.98 -12.50
CA SER A 283 35.13 -2.53 -11.18
C SER A 283 35.14 -1.01 -11.03
N ARG A 284 35.43 -0.22 -12.07
CA ARG A 284 35.41 1.24 -12.01
C ARG A 284 33.99 1.78 -11.93
N ILE A 285 33.07 1.24 -12.74
CA ILE A 285 31.65 1.63 -12.69
C ILE A 285 31.06 1.33 -11.30
N LEU A 286 31.37 0.16 -10.70
CA LEU A 286 30.98 -0.15 -9.33
C LEU A 286 31.56 0.84 -8.31
N VAL A 287 32.88 1.07 -8.33
CA VAL A 287 33.54 1.98 -7.37
C VAL A 287 33.04 3.42 -7.54
N ARG A 288 32.80 3.88 -8.76
CA ARG A 288 32.15 5.17 -9.02
C ARG A 288 30.76 5.21 -8.41
N THR A 289 29.90 4.25 -8.74
CA THR A 289 28.51 4.23 -8.26
C THR A 289 28.46 4.16 -6.73
N ILE A 290 29.37 3.42 -6.10
CA ILE A 290 29.51 3.36 -4.64
C ILE A 290 29.94 4.72 -4.08
N ASN A 291 30.93 5.39 -4.68
CA ASN A 291 31.37 6.72 -4.22
C ASN A 291 30.28 7.79 -4.40
N GLU A 292 29.57 7.79 -5.52
CA GLU A 292 28.50 8.74 -5.84
C GLU A 292 27.25 8.51 -4.96
N GLY A 293 26.88 7.25 -4.71
CA GLY A 293 25.72 6.91 -3.88
C GLY A 293 25.98 6.89 -2.36
N SER A 294 27.24 6.80 -1.90
CA SER A 294 27.61 6.75 -0.47
C SER A 294 27.52 8.10 0.23
N THR A 295 26.33 8.70 0.20
CA THR A 295 25.97 9.89 0.95
C THR A 295 26.12 9.68 2.46
N ILE A 296 26.16 10.77 3.21
CA ILE A 296 26.19 10.71 4.68
C ILE A 296 24.92 10.09 5.28
N VAL A 297 23.78 10.16 4.58
CA VAL A 297 22.53 9.48 4.95
C VAL A 297 22.69 7.96 4.85
N MET A 298 23.17 7.44 3.72
CA MET A 298 23.40 5.99 3.57
C MET A 298 24.43 5.46 4.58
N LYS A 299 25.49 6.23 4.86
CA LYS A 299 26.48 5.88 5.90
C LYS A 299 25.86 5.76 7.30
N ALA A 300 24.86 6.57 7.64
CA ALA A 300 24.14 6.49 8.91
C ALA A 300 23.07 5.37 8.95
N ILE A 301 22.48 5.01 7.81
CA ILE A 301 21.59 3.84 7.70
C ILE A 301 22.37 2.53 7.90
N ASN A 302 23.60 2.47 7.39
CA ASN A 302 24.50 1.33 7.53
C ASN A 302 24.99 1.12 8.98
N THR A 303 24.90 2.13 9.86
CA THR A 303 25.16 2.00 11.30
C THR A 303 23.87 1.86 12.14
N ASN A 304 22.69 1.93 11.52
CA ASN A 304 21.36 1.93 12.14
C ASN A 304 21.25 2.83 13.38
N ASN A 305 21.80 4.05 13.29
CA ASN A 305 21.90 4.96 14.43
C ASN A 305 21.13 6.27 14.17
N ALA A 306 20.01 6.46 14.87
CA ALA A 306 19.15 7.62 14.74
C ALA A 306 19.90 8.95 14.94
N ARG A 307 20.76 9.09 15.97
CA ARG A 307 21.51 10.33 16.22
C ARG A 307 22.54 10.62 15.12
N GLN A 308 23.15 9.60 14.51
CA GLN A 308 24.05 9.79 13.37
C GLN A 308 23.27 10.21 12.11
N LEU A 309 22.08 9.66 11.91
CA LEU A 309 21.20 10.01 10.80
C LEU A 309 20.67 11.44 10.94
N GLU A 310 20.18 11.83 12.12
CA GLU A 310 19.70 13.20 12.39
C GLU A 310 20.80 14.23 12.07
N LYS A 311 22.06 13.97 12.47
CA LYS A 311 23.22 14.80 12.11
C LYS A 311 23.57 14.75 10.62
N ALA A 312 23.50 13.59 9.97
CA ALA A 312 23.74 13.48 8.52
C ALA A 312 22.70 14.27 7.69
N VAL A 313 21.46 14.31 8.14
CA VAL A 313 20.35 15.01 7.47
C VAL A 313 20.33 16.49 7.85
N ALA A 314 20.85 16.90 9.02
CA ALA A 314 21.07 18.31 9.38
C ALA A 314 21.88 19.07 8.30
N CYS A 315 22.87 18.43 7.69
CA CYS A 315 23.67 18.99 6.60
C CYS A 315 22.93 19.15 5.25
N ALA A 316 21.68 18.67 5.11
CA ALA A 316 20.91 18.80 3.88
C ALA A 316 20.37 20.23 3.68
N PRO A 317 20.41 20.80 2.46
CA PRO A 317 19.70 22.03 2.13
C PRO A 317 18.20 21.92 2.40
N ARG A 318 17.56 22.97 2.94
CA ARG A 318 16.14 22.94 3.35
C ARG A 318 15.22 22.45 2.23
N GLY A 319 15.37 23.01 1.03
CA GLY A 319 14.60 22.66 -0.16
C GLY A 319 14.99 21.33 -0.84
N LYS A 320 15.89 20.53 -0.25
CA LYS A 320 16.25 19.18 -0.73
C LYS A 320 16.31 18.13 0.39
N ARG A 321 15.87 18.47 1.61
CA ARG A 321 15.97 17.62 2.80
C ARG A 321 15.18 16.31 2.67
N SER A 322 13.95 16.39 2.15
CA SER A 322 13.10 15.23 1.85
C SER A 322 13.72 14.34 0.78
N MET A 323 14.20 14.92 -0.32
CA MET A 323 14.90 14.17 -1.38
C MET A 323 16.09 13.37 -0.84
N TRP A 324 16.91 13.93 0.06
CA TRP A 324 18.03 13.20 0.69
C TRP A 324 17.61 11.96 1.50
N LEU A 325 16.34 11.86 1.91
CA LEU A 325 15.75 10.73 2.62
C LEU A 325 15.01 9.76 1.69
N LEU A 326 14.57 10.23 0.53
CA LEU A 326 13.63 9.55 -0.36
C LEU A 326 14.24 9.07 -1.67
N ASP A 327 15.30 9.72 -2.18
CA ASP A 327 15.83 9.45 -3.51
C ASP A 327 17.32 9.79 -3.64
N ILE A 328 18.14 8.78 -3.97
CA ILE A 328 19.55 8.94 -4.35
C ILE A 328 19.70 8.41 -5.78
N THR A 329 19.92 9.34 -6.72
CA THR A 329 20.15 9.05 -8.14
C THR A 329 21.63 8.92 -8.46
N VAL A 330 22.01 7.88 -9.21
CA VAL A 330 23.34 7.73 -9.82
C VAL A 330 23.20 7.22 -11.26
N GLY A 331 23.47 8.09 -12.23
CA GLY A 331 23.20 7.80 -13.64
C GLY A 331 21.69 7.67 -13.90
N THR A 332 21.29 6.60 -14.60
CA THR A 332 19.87 6.24 -14.84
C THR A 332 19.21 5.53 -13.65
N GLN A 333 19.97 5.17 -12.62
CA GLN A 333 19.50 4.34 -11.50
C GLN A 333 19.20 5.19 -10.26
N SER A 334 18.17 4.83 -9.50
CA SER A 334 17.86 5.44 -8.20
C SER A 334 17.61 4.40 -7.11
N ILE A 335 17.90 4.78 -5.87
CA ILE A 335 17.61 4.02 -4.66
C ILE A 335 16.94 4.95 -3.64
N SER A 336 15.92 4.45 -2.94
CA SER A 336 15.33 5.21 -1.84
C SER A 336 15.98 4.82 -0.51
N PRO A 337 16.63 5.77 0.21
CA PRO A 337 17.22 5.47 1.51
C PRO A 337 16.19 4.97 2.54
N LEU A 338 14.95 5.48 2.48
CA LEU A 338 13.88 5.05 3.40
C LEU A 338 13.50 3.58 3.19
N TYR A 339 13.17 3.18 1.95
CA TYR A 339 12.84 1.78 1.67
C TYR A 339 14.03 0.85 1.89
N TRP A 340 15.25 1.30 1.58
CA TRP A 340 16.45 0.53 1.91
C TRP A 340 16.59 0.32 3.43
N SER A 341 16.34 1.35 4.25
CA SER A 341 16.42 1.22 5.71
C SER A 341 15.33 0.29 6.31
N ILE A 342 14.21 0.11 5.62
CA ILE A 342 13.19 -0.89 5.96
C ILE A 342 13.67 -2.29 5.54
N GLU A 343 14.12 -2.44 4.29
CA GLU A 343 14.62 -3.70 3.72
C GLU A 343 15.86 -4.26 4.41
N SER A 344 16.74 -3.39 4.92
CA SER A 344 17.95 -3.77 5.67
C SER A 344 17.65 -4.10 7.15
N GLY A 345 16.43 -3.86 7.62
CA GLY A 345 16.09 -3.92 9.04
C GLY A 345 16.70 -2.78 9.88
N SER A 346 17.17 -1.69 9.26
CA SER A 346 17.68 -0.49 9.93
C SER A 346 16.52 0.39 10.46
N LEU A 347 15.65 -0.20 11.29
CA LEU A 347 14.36 0.39 11.68
C LEU A 347 14.48 1.65 12.55
N GLU A 348 15.55 1.82 13.34
CA GLU A 348 15.76 3.05 14.12
C GLU A 348 16.21 4.21 13.21
N SER A 349 16.95 3.92 12.14
CA SER A 349 17.12 4.88 11.05
C SER A 349 15.79 5.19 10.37
N ALA A 350 15.05 4.18 9.88
CA ALA A 350 13.77 4.37 9.18
C ALA A 350 12.76 5.23 9.98
N LYS A 351 12.64 4.98 11.28
CA LYS A 351 11.85 5.74 12.25
C LYS A 351 12.25 7.21 12.34
N ALA A 352 13.55 7.49 12.43
CA ALA A 352 14.06 8.87 12.44
C ALA A 352 13.87 9.56 11.07
N MET A 353 13.95 8.84 9.95
CA MET A 353 13.64 9.37 8.62
C MET A 353 12.17 9.77 8.49
N ILE A 354 11.24 8.90 8.92
CA ILE A 354 9.80 9.19 8.94
C ILE A 354 9.51 10.41 9.81
N ARG A 355 10.11 10.49 11.01
CA ARG A 355 10.00 11.65 11.91
C ARG A 355 10.55 12.94 11.27
N ASP A 356 11.66 12.85 10.54
CA ASP A 356 12.30 14.02 9.91
C ASP A 356 11.53 14.54 8.68
N LEU A 357 10.90 13.64 7.91
CA LEU A 357 9.99 13.98 6.81
C LEU A 357 8.69 14.64 7.32
N LEU A 358 8.12 14.10 8.40
CA LEU A 358 6.80 14.48 8.89
C LEU A 358 6.80 15.52 10.02
N ILE A 359 7.95 16.10 10.36
CA ILE A 359 8.02 17.28 11.24
C ILE A 359 7.96 18.57 10.42
N ILE A 360 6.96 19.41 10.70
CA ILE A 360 6.75 20.68 10.00
C ILE A 360 7.84 21.67 10.45
N ARG A 361 8.57 22.22 9.48
CA ARG A 361 9.58 23.26 9.71
C ARG A 361 9.18 24.53 8.98
N ALA A 362 9.51 25.68 9.56
CA ALA A 362 9.19 26.99 9.01
C ALA A 362 10.42 27.90 9.04
N ASP A 363 10.63 28.63 7.96
CA ASP A 363 11.38 29.89 8.02
C ASP A 363 10.41 31.08 7.91
N ARG A 364 10.92 32.28 7.62
CA ARG A 364 10.08 33.48 7.54
C ARG A 364 9.15 33.50 6.31
N ASP A 365 9.52 32.81 5.24
CA ASP A 365 8.84 32.90 3.95
C ASP A 365 8.08 31.61 3.59
N ASN A 366 8.56 30.43 4.06
CA ASN A 366 8.03 29.13 3.65
C ASN A 366 7.88 28.10 4.78
N TYR A 367 6.90 27.21 4.59
CA TYR A 367 6.71 25.97 5.33
C TYR A 367 7.25 24.77 4.54
N TYR A 368 7.90 23.83 5.24
CA TYR A 368 8.49 22.62 4.70
C TYR A 368 7.92 21.41 5.46
N TYR A 369 7.32 20.47 4.72
CA TYR A 369 6.68 19.26 5.24
C TYR A 369 6.76 18.17 4.16
N GLY A 370 7.46 17.08 4.44
CA GLY A 370 7.84 16.06 3.45
C GLY A 370 6.80 14.98 3.17
N ALA A 371 5.54 15.16 3.60
CA ALA A 371 4.48 14.17 3.39
C ALA A 371 4.12 14.01 1.90
N ASP A 372 4.00 15.12 1.16
CA ASP A 372 3.72 15.08 -0.27
C ASP A 372 4.84 14.38 -1.04
N ASP A 373 6.11 14.71 -0.73
CA ASP A 373 7.28 14.04 -1.32
C ASP A 373 7.29 12.53 -1.01
N LEU A 374 6.98 12.15 0.24
CA LEU A 374 6.95 10.76 0.70
C LEU A 374 5.91 9.94 -0.07
N PHE A 375 4.64 10.37 -0.09
CA PHE A 375 3.59 9.63 -0.78
C PHE A 375 3.70 9.71 -2.32
N THR A 376 4.31 10.76 -2.87
CA THR A 376 4.61 10.84 -4.31
C THR A 376 5.71 9.86 -4.71
N ARG A 377 6.76 9.71 -3.89
CA ARG A 377 7.84 8.74 -4.15
C ARG A 377 7.44 7.29 -3.86
N HIS A 378 6.55 7.10 -2.89
CA HIS A 378 6.15 5.82 -2.27
C HIS A 378 4.64 5.79 -1.97
N PRO A 379 3.76 5.68 -2.98
CA PRO A 379 2.31 5.60 -2.77
C PRO A 379 1.89 4.31 -2.04
N ASP A 380 2.76 3.30 -2.04
CA ASP A 380 2.65 2.00 -1.38
C ASP A 380 3.24 1.98 0.04
N VAL A 381 3.67 3.11 0.61
CA VAL A 381 4.35 3.14 1.93
C VAL A 381 3.53 2.50 3.05
N ILE A 382 2.19 2.57 2.99
CA ILE A 382 1.31 1.90 3.95
C ILE A 382 1.36 0.37 3.77
N GLU A 383 1.35 -0.14 2.53
CA GLU A 383 1.53 -1.58 2.23
C GLU A 383 2.89 -2.07 2.73
N ARG A 384 3.96 -1.34 2.41
CA ARG A 384 5.35 -1.67 2.79
C ARG A 384 5.56 -1.68 4.31
N LEU A 385 4.98 -0.70 5.02
CA LEU A 385 5.03 -0.69 6.48
C LEU A 385 4.15 -1.77 7.11
N CYS A 386 2.98 -2.10 6.52
CA CYS A 386 2.16 -3.22 7.00
C CYS A 386 2.87 -4.57 6.84
N ALA A 387 3.62 -4.78 5.75
CA ALA A 387 4.30 -6.04 5.46
C ALA A 387 5.61 -6.22 6.25
N ASP A 388 6.49 -5.22 6.27
CA ASP A 388 7.88 -5.38 6.72
C ASP A 388 8.20 -4.67 8.06
N ALA A 389 7.45 -3.63 8.43
CA ALA A 389 7.83 -2.73 9.52
C ALA A 389 6.64 -2.10 10.28
N GLN A 390 5.66 -2.92 10.68
CA GLN A 390 4.39 -2.48 11.30
C GLN A 390 4.57 -1.54 12.51
N ALA A 391 5.67 -1.69 13.27
CA ALA A 391 6.03 -0.84 14.41
C ALA A 391 6.30 0.64 14.05
N LEU A 392 6.49 0.96 12.76
CA LEU A 392 6.69 2.33 12.27
C LEU A 392 5.36 3.02 11.90
N LEU A 393 4.26 2.28 11.70
CA LEU A 393 2.96 2.85 11.35
C LEU A 393 2.46 3.93 12.35
N PRO A 394 2.57 3.76 13.68
CA PRO A 394 2.20 4.83 14.61
C PRO A 394 3.01 6.11 14.38
N GLY A 395 4.33 6.00 14.21
CA GLY A 395 5.20 7.17 13.98
C GLY A 395 4.94 7.88 12.65
N LEU A 396 4.54 7.12 11.61
CA LEU A 396 4.05 7.71 10.36
C LEU A 396 2.72 8.44 10.58
N LEU A 397 1.73 7.78 11.19
CA LEU A 397 0.39 8.30 11.34
C LEU A 397 0.31 9.49 12.32
N ASP A 398 1.08 9.50 13.41
CA ASP A 398 1.22 10.66 14.30
C ASP A 398 1.79 11.87 13.54
N GLY A 399 2.74 11.65 12.63
CA GLY A 399 3.30 12.68 11.76
C GLY A 399 2.33 13.27 10.72
N LEU A 400 1.15 12.67 10.54
CA LEU A 400 0.05 13.22 9.74
C LEU A 400 -0.93 14.08 10.55
N ILE A 401 -0.66 14.33 11.84
CA ILE A 401 -1.46 15.20 12.70
C ILE A 401 -0.63 16.40 13.19
N TRP A 402 -1.14 17.61 12.97
CA TRP A 402 -0.66 18.81 13.65
C TRP A 402 -1.74 19.34 14.60
N ARG A 403 -1.39 19.63 15.86
CA ARG A 403 -2.31 20.18 16.87
C ARG A 403 -1.82 21.55 17.33
N SER A 404 -2.70 22.55 17.34
CA SER A 404 -2.36 23.87 17.89
C SER A 404 -2.12 23.77 19.40
N ARG A 405 -1.06 24.43 19.91
CA ARG A 405 -0.87 24.62 21.34
C ARG A 405 -1.95 25.52 21.97
N LEU A 406 -2.58 26.39 21.18
CA LEU A 406 -3.63 27.28 21.64
C LEU A 406 -4.97 26.54 21.85
N THR A 407 -5.83 27.12 22.68
CA THR A 407 -7.18 26.64 22.97
C THR A 407 -8.15 27.83 22.98
N GLN A 408 -9.33 27.65 22.38
CA GLN A 408 -10.40 28.64 22.31
C GLN A 408 -11.69 27.94 22.71
N ASP A 409 -12.44 28.48 23.67
CA ASP A 409 -13.69 27.92 24.21
C ASP A 409 -13.62 26.42 24.60
N GLY A 410 -12.46 25.98 25.10
CA GLY A 410 -12.19 24.59 25.46
C GLY A 410 -11.95 23.64 24.27
N GLN A 411 -11.98 24.17 23.05
CA GLN A 411 -11.63 23.48 21.80
C GLN A 411 -10.21 23.84 21.34
N ARG A 412 -9.71 23.09 20.36
CA ARG A 412 -8.37 23.18 19.79
C ARG A 412 -8.39 22.92 18.29
N ARG A 413 -7.74 23.78 17.51
CA ARG A 413 -7.53 23.59 16.07
C ARG A 413 -6.54 22.45 15.81
N VAL A 414 -6.93 21.51 14.95
CA VAL A 414 -6.12 20.35 14.54
C VAL A 414 -6.19 20.18 13.02
N ASN A 415 -5.05 19.94 12.39
CA ASN A 415 -4.90 19.70 10.95
C ASN A 415 -4.49 18.22 10.73
N TYR A 416 -5.23 17.52 9.87
CA TYR A 416 -5.06 16.10 9.55
C TYR A 416 -4.69 15.92 8.08
N TYR A 417 -3.43 15.57 7.79
CA TYR A 417 -2.88 15.46 6.43
C TYR A 417 -3.17 14.10 5.79
N ILE A 418 -4.42 13.95 5.33
CA ILE A 418 -4.98 12.66 4.87
C ILE A 418 -5.25 12.58 3.37
N LYS A 419 -4.82 13.58 2.55
CA LYS A 419 -5.02 13.58 1.08
C LYS A 419 -4.63 12.24 0.47
N HIS A 420 -3.38 11.81 0.70
CA HIS A 420 -2.83 10.55 0.16
C HIS A 420 -3.39 9.27 0.80
N LEU A 421 -4.10 9.36 1.91
CA LEU A 421 -4.82 8.20 2.49
C LEU A 421 -6.22 8.03 1.88
N VAL A 422 -6.80 9.11 1.32
CA VAL A 422 -8.13 9.13 0.71
C VAL A 422 -8.06 8.96 -0.81
N GLN A 423 -7.07 9.58 -1.47
CA GLN A 423 -6.87 9.51 -2.91
C GLN A 423 -5.48 9.01 -3.32
N ASP A 424 -5.40 8.40 -4.49
CA ASP A 424 -4.13 8.13 -5.18
C ASP A 424 -3.69 9.34 -6.04
N ALA A 425 -2.60 9.16 -6.79
CA ALA A 425 -2.04 10.19 -7.68
C ALA A 425 -2.98 10.56 -8.85
N ASP A 426 -3.79 9.61 -9.32
CA ASP A 426 -4.78 9.79 -10.38
C ASP A 426 -6.12 10.38 -9.87
N GLY A 427 -6.27 10.50 -8.55
CA GLY A 427 -7.48 11.00 -7.90
C GLY A 427 -8.60 9.96 -7.75
N ASN A 428 -8.30 8.66 -7.87
CA ASN A 428 -9.20 7.56 -7.48
C ASN A 428 -9.10 7.30 -5.96
N PHE A 429 -9.83 6.30 -5.45
CA PHE A 429 -9.78 5.92 -4.03
C PHE A 429 -8.51 5.11 -3.72
N ASN A 430 -7.73 5.53 -2.72
CA ASN A 430 -6.49 4.84 -2.35
C ASN A 430 -6.76 3.52 -1.62
N LYS A 431 -5.92 2.50 -1.91
CA LYS A 431 -5.89 1.20 -1.24
C LYS A 431 -5.36 1.23 0.20
N CYS A 432 -4.90 2.38 0.71
CA CYS A 432 -4.50 2.58 2.11
C CYS A 432 -5.44 1.91 3.14
N LEU A 433 -6.76 1.95 2.94
CA LEU A 433 -7.71 1.26 3.83
C LEU A 433 -7.69 -0.27 3.69
N ASP A 434 -7.47 -0.79 2.49
CA ASP A 434 -7.40 -2.22 2.19
C ASP A 434 -6.16 -2.84 2.84
N TRP A 435 -4.99 -2.24 2.65
CA TRP A 435 -3.73 -2.68 3.27
C TRP A 435 -3.80 -2.70 4.80
N LEU A 436 -4.37 -1.67 5.43
CA LEU A 436 -4.59 -1.61 6.88
C LEU A 436 -5.60 -2.66 7.38
N VAL A 437 -6.58 -3.01 6.54
CA VAL A 437 -7.59 -4.05 6.82
C VAL A 437 -7.02 -5.46 6.68
N GLU A 438 -6.15 -5.70 5.68
CA GLU A 438 -5.44 -6.97 5.49
C GLU A 438 -4.39 -7.20 6.58
N ALA A 439 -3.71 -6.15 7.06
CA ALA A 439 -2.82 -6.20 8.22
C ALA A 439 -3.54 -6.61 9.53
N GLY A 440 -4.84 -6.35 9.63
CA GLY A 440 -5.71 -6.91 10.66
C GLY A 440 -5.48 -6.40 12.09
N ASP A 441 -4.75 -5.30 12.28
CA ASP A 441 -4.43 -4.75 13.61
C ASP A 441 -5.56 -3.86 14.16
N PRO A 442 -6.27 -4.28 15.23
CA PRO A 442 -7.35 -3.48 15.81
C PRO A 442 -6.87 -2.18 16.47
N LYS A 443 -5.58 -2.07 16.84
CA LYS A 443 -5.03 -0.88 17.51
C LYS A 443 -4.67 0.21 16.50
N ILE A 444 -4.04 -0.17 15.38
CA ILE A 444 -3.78 0.76 14.28
C ILE A 444 -5.09 1.27 13.66
N MET A 445 -6.12 0.41 13.55
CA MET A 445 -7.45 0.84 13.10
C MET A 445 -8.18 1.80 14.07
N CYS A 446 -7.75 1.87 15.33
CA CYS A 446 -8.18 2.86 16.32
C CYS A 446 -7.25 4.08 16.42
N HIS A 447 -6.25 4.21 15.54
CA HIS A 447 -5.42 5.42 15.48
C HIS A 447 -6.24 6.61 14.96
N GLN A 448 -6.05 7.81 15.51
CA GLN A 448 -6.92 8.97 15.27
C GLN A 448 -7.02 9.36 13.77
N VAL A 449 -5.91 9.24 13.03
CA VAL A 449 -5.89 9.41 11.55
C VAL A 449 -6.75 8.37 10.83
N VAL A 450 -6.66 7.10 11.24
CA VAL A 450 -7.34 5.97 10.60
C VAL A 450 -8.84 5.98 10.93
N GLU A 451 -9.19 6.31 12.16
CA GLU A 451 -10.53 6.66 12.59
C GLU A 451 -11.11 7.80 11.73
N LEU A 452 -10.40 8.93 11.61
CA LEU A 452 -10.89 10.07 10.83
C LEU A 452 -11.07 9.76 9.34
N PHE A 453 -10.07 9.20 8.65
CA PHE A 453 -10.20 9.00 7.20
C PHE A 453 -11.26 7.92 6.89
N SER A 454 -11.36 6.85 7.69
CA SER A 454 -12.36 5.81 7.48
C SER A 454 -13.78 6.33 7.72
N ASP A 455 -14.00 7.13 8.77
CA ASP A 455 -15.31 7.72 9.05
C ASP A 455 -15.67 8.88 8.11
N LEU A 456 -14.67 9.58 7.54
CA LEU A 456 -14.86 10.55 6.47
C LEU A 456 -15.41 9.89 5.18
N VAL A 457 -14.77 8.82 4.71
CA VAL A 457 -15.24 8.06 3.53
C VAL A 457 -16.60 7.40 3.80
N TRP A 458 -16.80 6.87 5.02
CA TRP A 458 -18.07 6.31 5.47
C TRP A 458 -19.19 7.35 5.44
N GLY A 459 -19.04 8.46 6.15
CA GLY A 459 -20.07 9.51 6.27
C GLY A 459 -20.33 10.26 4.96
N GLY A 460 -19.28 10.49 4.17
CA GLY A 460 -19.36 11.19 2.89
C GLY A 460 -20.07 10.39 1.80
N ILE A 461 -19.66 9.13 1.58
CA ILE A 461 -20.15 8.29 0.48
C ILE A 461 -20.73 6.96 0.98
N ALA A 462 -19.91 6.11 1.60
CA ALA A 462 -20.18 4.67 1.66
C ALA A 462 -21.46 4.33 2.46
N ASN A 463 -21.70 4.99 3.59
CA ASN A 463 -22.88 4.79 4.43
C ASN A 463 -24.20 4.94 3.64
N ARG A 464 -24.29 5.91 2.72
CA ARG A 464 -25.51 6.14 1.92
C ARG A 464 -25.78 5.01 0.93
N PHE A 465 -24.75 4.48 0.30
CA PHE A 465 -24.84 3.33 -0.61
C PHE A 465 -25.14 2.04 0.15
N PHE A 466 -24.43 1.80 1.26
CA PHE A 466 -24.68 0.68 2.17
C PHE A 466 -26.14 0.67 2.63
N MET A 467 -26.62 1.77 3.22
CA MET A 467 -28.00 1.89 3.68
C MET A 467 -29.02 1.68 2.57
N PHE A 468 -28.81 2.22 1.37
CA PHE A 468 -29.68 1.96 0.21
C PHE A 468 -29.73 0.47 -0.16
N GLY A 469 -28.58 -0.22 -0.15
CA GLY A 469 -28.49 -1.67 -0.34
C GLY A 469 -29.24 -2.48 0.73
N LYS A 470 -29.29 -1.97 1.97
CA LYS A 470 -30.01 -2.58 3.12
C LYS A 470 -31.49 -2.20 3.19
N CYS A 471 -31.93 -1.08 2.63
CA CYS A 471 -33.34 -0.70 2.56
C CYS A 471 -34.19 -1.78 1.87
N TRP A 472 -33.65 -2.44 0.84
CA TRP A 472 -34.32 -3.60 0.23
C TRP A 472 -34.51 -4.77 1.20
N PHE A 473 -33.50 -5.08 2.01
CA PHE A 473 -33.57 -6.16 2.98
C PHE A 473 -34.61 -5.86 4.08
N LEU A 474 -34.60 -4.63 4.61
CA LEU A 474 -35.60 -4.16 5.57
C LEU A 474 -37.03 -4.17 4.97
N PHE A 475 -37.18 -3.82 3.70
CA PHE A 475 -38.46 -3.93 2.99
C PHE A 475 -38.93 -5.38 2.86
N THR A 476 -38.05 -6.32 2.47
CA THR A 476 -38.41 -7.75 2.44
C THR A 476 -38.76 -8.31 3.81
N LEU A 477 -38.10 -7.85 4.89
CA LEU A 477 -38.45 -8.21 6.26
C LEU A 477 -39.81 -7.64 6.69
N GLY A 478 -40.08 -6.37 6.38
CA GLY A 478 -41.40 -5.77 6.62
C GLY A 478 -42.53 -6.54 5.94
N LEU A 479 -42.34 -6.94 4.68
CA LEU A 479 -43.28 -7.80 3.97
C LEU A 479 -43.41 -9.20 4.59
N PHE A 480 -42.31 -9.80 5.06
CA PHE A 480 -42.33 -11.10 5.76
C PHE A 480 -43.13 -11.02 7.07
N ILE A 481 -42.93 -9.99 7.89
CA ILE A 481 -43.70 -9.74 9.12
C ILE A 481 -45.19 -9.52 8.81
N ILE A 482 -45.49 -8.72 7.78
CA ILE A 482 -46.88 -8.50 7.35
C ILE A 482 -47.54 -9.83 6.93
N SER A 483 -46.83 -10.65 6.15
CA SER A 483 -47.36 -11.89 5.61
C SER A 483 -47.50 -13.04 6.61
N GLN A 484 -46.61 -13.14 7.59
CA GLN A 484 -46.53 -14.31 8.50
C GLN A 484 -46.94 -14.00 9.94
N SER A 485 -47.23 -12.74 10.28
CA SER A 485 -47.71 -12.36 11.61
C SER A 485 -48.94 -11.46 11.54
N VAL A 486 -48.90 -10.39 10.75
CA VAL A 486 -50.00 -9.40 10.73
C VAL A 486 -51.26 -9.97 10.06
N LEU A 487 -51.15 -10.46 8.82
CA LEU A 487 -52.32 -10.86 8.02
C LEU A 487 -53.04 -12.12 8.54
N GLN A 488 -52.38 -12.97 9.34
CA GLN A 488 -53.00 -14.16 9.95
C GLN A 488 -54.00 -13.81 11.06
N HIS A 489 -53.90 -12.63 11.68
CA HIS A 489 -54.76 -12.22 12.80
C HIS A 489 -56.02 -11.44 12.38
N PHE A 490 -56.19 -11.14 11.08
CA PHE A 490 -57.40 -10.49 10.58
C PHE A 490 -58.48 -11.51 10.20
N PRO A 491 -59.77 -11.21 10.40
CA PRO A 491 -60.87 -12.12 10.07
C PRO A 491 -60.88 -12.45 8.57
N GLU A 492 -61.01 -13.72 8.23
CA GLU A 492 -60.83 -14.19 6.85
C GLU A 492 -61.74 -13.48 5.84
N SER A 493 -61.12 -12.77 4.89
CA SER A 493 -61.79 -12.21 3.73
C SER A 493 -61.03 -12.53 2.45
N GLN A 494 -61.71 -12.50 1.30
CA GLN A 494 -61.09 -12.71 -0.01
C GLN A 494 -59.95 -11.71 -0.28
N GLY A 495 -60.09 -10.46 0.20
CA GLY A 495 -59.04 -9.44 0.09
C GLY A 495 -57.79 -9.80 0.89
N ILE A 496 -57.95 -10.32 2.11
CA ILE A 496 -56.82 -10.76 2.96
C ILE A 496 -56.13 -11.99 2.34
N ARG A 497 -56.88 -13.04 1.97
CA ARG A 497 -56.34 -14.25 1.33
C ARG A 497 -55.55 -13.92 0.06
N THR A 498 -56.09 -13.04 -0.79
CA THR A 498 -55.39 -12.57 -2.00
C THR A 498 -54.13 -11.78 -1.66
N SER A 499 -54.19 -10.89 -0.65
CA SER A 499 -53.04 -10.09 -0.21
C SER A 499 -51.91 -10.97 0.34
N THR A 500 -52.22 -11.97 1.16
CA THR A 500 -51.23 -12.91 1.68
C THR A 500 -50.56 -13.70 0.55
N MET A 501 -51.33 -14.22 -0.42
CA MET A 501 -50.76 -14.90 -1.60
C MET A 501 -49.82 -13.99 -2.41
N VAL A 502 -50.21 -12.74 -2.65
CA VAL A 502 -49.38 -11.77 -3.39
C VAL A 502 -48.07 -11.47 -2.65
N ILE A 503 -48.11 -11.27 -1.33
CA ILE A 503 -46.91 -10.97 -0.54
C ILE A 503 -46.00 -12.20 -0.41
N ARG A 504 -46.55 -13.40 -0.17
CA ARG A 504 -45.77 -14.66 -0.17
C ARG A 504 -45.10 -14.91 -1.52
N CYS A 505 -45.84 -14.72 -2.62
CA CYS A 505 -45.28 -14.81 -3.98
C CYS A 505 -44.11 -13.83 -4.18
N PHE A 506 -44.24 -12.57 -3.73
CA PHE A 506 -43.14 -11.61 -3.76
C PHE A 506 -41.93 -12.06 -2.93
N ILE A 507 -42.15 -12.61 -1.72
CA ILE A 507 -41.07 -13.12 -0.86
C ILE A 507 -40.31 -14.26 -1.57
N TYR A 508 -41.01 -15.23 -2.15
CA TYR A 508 -40.37 -16.37 -2.84
C TYR A 508 -39.69 -15.97 -4.15
N VAL A 509 -40.29 -15.11 -4.96
CA VAL A 509 -39.69 -14.68 -6.24
C VAL A 509 -38.54 -13.70 -6.01
N ALA A 510 -38.72 -12.69 -5.14
CA ALA A 510 -37.80 -11.56 -5.03
C ALA A 510 -36.80 -11.65 -3.86
N SER A 511 -37.19 -12.22 -2.70
CA SER A 511 -36.27 -12.40 -1.57
C SER A 511 -35.46 -13.68 -1.72
N LEU A 512 -36.12 -14.84 -1.85
CA LEU A 512 -35.45 -16.12 -2.08
C LEU A 512 -34.70 -16.13 -3.41
N GLY A 513 -35.26 -15.60 -4.51
CA GLY A 513 -34.54 -15.48 -5.78
C GLY A 513 -33.23 -14.66 -5.69
N ARG A 514 -33.24 -13.54 -4.96
CA ARG A 514 -32.03 -12.72 -4.71
C ARG A 514 -31.02 -13.45 -3.82
N LEU A 515 -31.49 -14.10 -2.75
CA LEU A 515 -30.63 -14.90 -1.86
C LEU A 515 -29.97 -16.04 -2.62
N PHE A 516 -30.74 -16.81 -3.40
CA PHE A 516 -30.24 -17.92 -4.21
C PHE A 516 -29.18 -17.47 -5.21
N HIS A 517 -29.41 -16.37 -5.94
CA HIS A 517 -28.41 -15.81 -6.85
C HIS A 517 -27.11 -15.42 -6.13
N ALA A 518 -27.20 -14.75 -4.97
CA ALA A 518 -26.03 -14.34 -4.20
C ALA A 518 -25.22 -15.56 -3.70
N GLN A 519 -25.89 -16.51 -3.03
CA GLN A 519 -25.26 -17.72 -2.48
C GLN A 519 -24.64 -18.61 -3.58
N LEU A 520 -25.30 -18.70 -4.75
CA LEU A 520 -24.77 -19.42 -5.91
C LEU A 520 -23.54 -18.72 -6.52
N SER A 521 -23.53 -17.38 -6.57
CA SER A 521 -22.39 -16.60 -7.06
C SER A 521 -21.14 -16.82 -6.20
N GLU A 522 -21.27 -16.70 -4.87
CA GLU A 522 -20.17 -16.95 -3.93
C GLU A 522 -19.67 -18.40 -4.01
N ALA A 523 -20.59 -19.38 -4.04
CA ALA A 523 -20.22 -20.79 -4.17
C ALA A 523 -19.46 -21.10 -5.46
N ILE A 524 -19.85 -20.50 -6.59
CA ILE A 524 -19.13 -20.64 -7.87
C ILE A 524 -17.76 -19.95 -7.80
N GLY A 525 -17.67 -18.78 -7.15
CA GLY A 525 -16.41 -18.06 -6.93
C GLY A 525 -15.39 -18.90 -6.16
N ASP A 526 -15.75 -19.39 -4.98
CA ASP A 526 -14.88 -20.23 -4.16
C ASP A 526 -14.52 -21.57 -4.82
N CYS A 527 -15.47 -22.21 -5.51
CA CYS A 527 -15.17 -23.45 -6.24
C CYS A 527 -14.17 -23.23 -7.38
N ARG A 528 -14.22 -22.08 -8.08
CA ARG A 528 -13.22 -21.68 -9.08
C ARG A 528 -11.87 -21.38 -8.42
N ALA A 529 -11.87 -20.64 -7.31
CA ALA A 529 -10.67 -20.30 -6.53
C ALA A 529 -10.09 -21.48 -5.72
N ARG A 530 -10.79 -22.64 -5.70
CA ARG A 530 -10.48 -23.84 -4.89
C ARG A 530 -10.39 -23.59 -3.38
N ARG A 531 -11.10 -22.56 -2.89
CA ARG A 531 -11.15 -22.16 -1.47
C ARG A 531 -12.18 -23.02 -0.73
N PHE A 532 -11.70 -23.96 0.09
CA PHE A 532 -12.56 -24.89 0.84
C PHE A 532 -12.13 -25.01 2.30
N ILE A 533 -13.08 -24.88 3.22
CA ILE A 533 -12.92 -25.18 4.65
C ILE A 533 -13.28 -26.66 4.89
N ARG A 534 -12.59 -27.31 5.84
CA ARG A 534 -12.92 -28.66 6.30
C ARG A 534 -13.74 -28.57 7.58
N LEU A 535 -14.98 -29.07 7.54
CA LEU A 535 -15.79 -29.27 8.75
C LEU A 535 -15.30 -30.49 9.54
N SER A 536 -15.64 -30.54 10.82
CA SER A 536 -15.49 -31.73 11.66
C SER A 536 -16.25 -32.91 11.03
N GLY A 537 -15.51 -33.97 10.64
CA GLY A 537 -16.02 -35.06 9.80
C GLY A 537 -15.45 -35.09 8.36
N GLY A 538 -14.62 -34.12 7.97
CA GLY A 538 -13.85 -34.15 6.72
C GLY A 538 -14.58 -33.67 5.46
N ILE A 539 -15.86 -33.30 5.59
CA ILE A 539 -16.63 -32.64 4.53
C ILE A 539 -15.95 -31.32 4.15
N ARG A 540 -15.76 -31.09 2.85
CA ARG A 540 -15.23 -29.83 2.31
C ARG A 540 -16.40 -28.94 1.88
N VAL A 541 -16.50 -27.76 2.48
CA VAL A 541 -17.47 -26.72 2.12
C VAL A 541 -16.75 -25.49 1.55
N PRO A 542 -17.38 -24.70 0.67
CA PRO A 542 -16.85 -23.41 0.24
C PRO A 542 -16.46 -22.52 1.43
N ALA A 543 -15.38 -21.76 1.29
CA ALA A 543 -14.83 -20.95 2.37
C ALA A 543 -15.76 -19.82 2.83
N TYR A 544 -16.60 -19.26 1.95
CA TYR A 544 -17.53 -18.19 2.26
C TYR A 544 -18.54 -18.56 3.37
N LEU A 545 -18.87 -19.86 3.52
CA LEU A 545 -19.73 -20.38 4.60
C LEU A 545 -19.05 -20.40 5.97
N GLY A 546 -17.73 -20.20 6.05
CA GLY A 546 -17.02 -19.98 7.31
C GLY A 546 -17.40 -18.66 8.01
N MET A 547 -17.94 -17.69 7.27
CA MET A 547 -18.45 -16.44 7.84
C MET A 547 -19.89 -16.63 8.34
N MET A 548 -20.11 -16.42 9.64
CA MET A 548 -21.41 -16.64 10.32
C MET A 548 -22.59 -15.97 9.60
N LYS A 549 -22.41 -14.73 9.13
CA LYS A 549 -23.38 -13.97 8.31
C LYS A 549 -23.83 -14.73 7.06
N ASN A 550 -22.90 -15.35 6.34
CA ASN A 550 -23.19 -16.11 5.14
C ASN A 550 -23.87 -17.44 5.48
N ALA A 551 -23.45 -18.11 6.55
CA ALA A 551 -24.10 -19.32 7.04
C ALA A 551 -25.56 -19.08 7.47
N ILE A 552 -25.85 -17.97 8.16
CA ILE A 552 -27.21 -17.55 8.54
C ILE A 552 -28.04 -17.20 7.29
N SER A 553 -27.46 -16.47 6.33
CA SER A 553 -28.11 -16.14 5.06
C SER A 553 -28.41 -17.38 4.20
N PHE A 554 -27.52 -18.38 4.22
CA PHE A 554 -27.71 -19.67 3.56
C PHE A 554 -28.78 -20.50 4.27
N ALA A 555 -28.78 -20.54 5.61
CA ALA A 555 -29.84 -21.19 6.40
C ALA A 555 -31.22 -20.55 6.15
N LEU A 556 -31.30 -19.23 6.02
CA LEU A 556 -32.53 -18.53 5.66
C LEU A 556 -33.00 -18.91 4.24
N MET A 557 -32.08 -19.01 3.28
CA MET A 557 -32.39 -19.51 1.93
C MET A 557 -32.95 -20.95 1.98
N LEU A 558 -32.36 -21.85 2.78
CA LEU A 558 -32.90 -23.20 2.98
C LEU A 558 -34.32 -23.17 3.58
N CYS A 559 -34.54 -22.36 4.61
CA CYS A 559 -35.86 -22.22 5.24
C CYS A 559 -36.90 -21.68 4.26
N LEU A 560 -36.57 -20.67 3.44
CA LEU A 560 -37.49 -20.12 2.44
C LEU A 560 -37.79 -21.10 1.30
N MET A 561 -36.85 -21.97 0.91
CA MET A 561 -37.14 -23.06 -0.04
C MET A 561 -38.06 -24.12 0.56
N LEU A 562 -37.88 -24.47 1.84
CA LEU A 562 -38.76 -25.41 2.54
C LEU A 562 -40.17 -24.82 2.73
N MET A 563 -40.29 -23.55 3.11
CA MET A 563 -41.59 -22.85 3.16
C MET A 563 -42.30 -22.82 1.81
N LEU A 564 -41.57 -22.68 0.70
CA LEU A 564 -42.14 -22.71 -0.66
C LEU A 564 -42.62 -24.12 -1.06
N ALA A 565 -41.90 -25.17 -0.66
CA ALA A 565 -42.31 -26.56 -0.91
C ALA A 565 -43.56 -26.96 -0.10
N GLU A 566 -43.63 -26.49 1.15
CA GLU A 566 -44.72 -26.77 2.10
C GLU A 566 -45.80 -25.67 2.11
N GLU A 567 -45.88 -24.80 1.10
CA GLU A 567 -46.80 -23.65 1.07
C GLU A 567 -48.28 -24.11 1.02
N PRO A 568 -49.08 -23.92 2.09
CA PRO A 568 -50.42 -24.50 2.18
C PRO A 568 -51.37 -23.95 1.12
N ILE A 569 -51.19 -22.69 0.67
CA ILE A 569 -52.02 -22.10 -0.38
C ILE A 569 -51.88 -22.88 -1.70
N ILE A 570 -50.68 -23.36 -2.04
CA ILE A 570 -50.44 -24.10 -3.28
C ILE A 570 -51.12 -25.48 -3.21
N TRP A 571 -50.90 -26.20 -2.11
CA TRP A 571 -51.50 -27.52 -1.90
C TRP A 571 -53.04 -27.47 -1.89
N CYS A 572 -53.64 -26.49 -1.21
CA CYS A 572 -55.10 -26.33 -1.20
C CYS A 572 -55.70 -25.97 -2.57
N VAL A 573 -54.98 -25.22 -3.42
CA VAL A 573 -55.42 -24.89 -4.79
C VAL A 573 -55.35 -26.10 -5.73
N VAL A 574 -54.36 -26.98 -5.56
CA VAL A 574 -54.20 -28.19 -6.39
C VAL A 574 -55.30 -29.21 -6.13
N VAL A 575 -55.70 -29.40 -4.87
CA VAL A 575 -56.66 -30.46 -4.48
C VAL A 575 -58.13 -30.04 -4.66
N ASN A 576 -58.48 -28.77 -4.42
CA ASN A 576 -59.86 -28.41 -4.10
C ASN A 576 -60.49 -27.39 -5.06
N HIS A 577 -60.85 -27.83 -6.27
CA HIS A 577 -61.44 -27.01 -7.33
C HIS A 577 -62.73 -26.23 -6.96
N ASN A 578 -63.43 -26.59 -5.88
CA ASN A 578 -64.67 -25.95 -5.44
C ASN A 578 -64.50 -25.07 -4.18
N ALA A 579 -63.28 -24.88 -3.68
CA ALA A 579 -63.01 -24.09 -2.47
C ALA A 579 -62.83 -22.59 -2.74
N ASN A 580 -62.83 -21.81 -1.66
CA ASN A 580 -62.45 -20.40 -1.68
C ASN A 580 -61.02 -20.23 -2.24
N LEU A 581 -60.88 -19.41 -3.28
CA LEU A 581 -59.58 -19.04 -3.85
C LEU A 581 -58.61 -18.54 -2.76
N PHE A 582 -57.40 -19.10 -2.78
CA PHE A 582 -56.30 -18.80 -1.87
C PHE A 582 -56.57 -19.06 -0.37
N THR A 583 -57.41 -20.06 -0.04
CA THR A 583 -57.50 -20.59 1.34
C THR A 583 -56.19 -21.24 1.79
N GLN A 584 -55.86 -21.11 3.08
CA GLN A 584 -54.77 -21.86 3.73
C GLN A 584 -55.28 -23.13 4.43
N TYR A 585 -56.55 -23.16 4.80
CA TYR A 585 -57.18 -24.27 5.51
C TYR A 585 -57.83 -25.24 4.51
N CYS A 586 -57.33 -26.47 4.48
CA CYS A 586 -57.91 -27.60 3.77
C CYS A 586 -57.26 -28.90 4.28
N ARG A 587 -58.00 -30.00 4.24
CA ARG A 587 -57.62 -31.30 4.83
C ARG A 587 -56.17 -31.74 4.56
N ASP A 588 -55.67 -31.52 3.35
CA ASP A 588 -54.33 -31.95 2.96
C ASP A 588 -53.27 -30.87 3.31
N GLY A 589 -53.61 -29.58 3.17
CA GLY A 589 -52.76 -28.46 3.57
C GLY A 589 -52.58 -28.30 5.09
N ASP A 590 -53.54 -28.78 5.90
CA ASP A 590 -53.45 -28.77 7.37
C ASP A 590 -52.24 -29.60 7.89
N VAL A 591 -51.76 -30.57 7.11
CA VAL A 591 -50.55 -31.36 7.42
C VAL A 591 -49.28 -30.54 7.11
N ASN A 592 -49.22 -29.93 5.93
CA ASN A 592 -48.09 -29.07 5.54
C ASN A 592 -47.99 -27.83 6.45
N LEU A 593 -49.12 -27.29 6.92
CA LEU A 593 -49.18 -26.16 7.86
C LEU A 593 -48.40 -26.41 9.16
N GLN A 594 -48.47 -27.63 9.71
CA GLN A 594 -47.73 -28.05 10.91
C GLN A 594 -46.20 -28.04 10.72
N VAL A 595 -45.73 -28.17 9.47
CA VAL A 595 -44.30 -28.05 9.12
C VAL A 595 -43.95 -26.59 8.77
N TYR A 596 -44.84 -25.93 8.04
CA TYR A 596 -44.68 -24.54 7.58
C TYR A 596 -44.56 -23.56 8.76
N GLU A 597 -45.38 -23.68 9.81
CA GLU A 597 -45.39 -22.73 10.92
C GLU A 597 -44.05 -22.70 11.71
N PRO A 598 -43.48 -23.84 12.18
CA PRO A 598 -42.16 -23.86 12.80
C PRO A 598 -41.04 -23.35 11.88
N VAL A 599 -41.07 -23.67 10.59
CA VAL A 599 -40.04 -23.20 9.63
C VAL A 599 -40.17 -21.70 9.38
N SER A 600 -41.39 -21.17 9.31
CA SER A 600 -41.68 -19.72 9.23
C SER A 600 -41.19 -18.98 10.47
N MET A 601 -41.38 -19.55 11.67
CA MET A 601 -40.82 -19.02 12.92
C MET A 601 -39.28 -18.97 12.89
N VAL A 602 -38.62 -20.05 12.45
CA VAL A 602 -37.15 -20.08 12.31
C VAL A 602 -36.68 -19.06 11.27
N ALA A 603 -37.35 -18.96 10.12
CA ALA A 603 -37.06 -17.94 9.11
C ALA A 603 -37.21 -16.51 9.65
N MET A 604 -38.23 -16.24 10.46
CA MET A 604 -38.42 -14.95 11.14
C MET A 604 -37.23 -14.61 12.06
N LEU A 605 -36.77 -15.56 12.86
CA LEU A 605 -35.61 -15.39 13.75
C LEU A 605 -34.30 -15.20 12.97
N LEU A 606 -34.10 -15.92 11.85
CA LEU A 606 -32.94 -15.76 10.98
C LEU A 606 -32.95 -14.38 10.28
N TYR A 607 -34.10 -13.89 9.81
CA TYR A 607 -34.24 -12.53 9.30
C TYR A 607 -33.85 -11.49 10.36
N TRP A 608 -34.37 -11.57 11.58
CA TRP A 608 -34.00 -10.65 12.67
C TRP A 608 -32.53 -10.75 13.07
N THR A 609 -31.93 -11.94 13.01
CA THR A 609 -30.49 -12.14 13.25
C THR A 609 -29.65 -11.43 12.17
N LEU A 610 -30.09 -11.43 10.91
CA LEU A 610 -29.45 -10.69 9.83
C LEU A 610 -29.62 -9.16 9.93
N VAL A 611 -30.59 -8.65 10.71
CA VAL A 611 -30.68 -7.20 11.03
C VAL A 611 -29.47 -6.74 11.84
N LEU A 612 -28.78 -7.62 12.57
CA LEU A 612 -27.54 -7.29 13.30
C LEU A 612 -26.41 -6.83 12.37
N ASP A 613 -26.46 -7.13 11.07
CA ASP A 613 -25.52 -6.61 10.05
C ASP A 613 -25.65 -5.08 9.85
N LEU A 614 -26.72 -4.45 10.35
CA LEU A 614 -26.84 -2.99 10.44
C LEU A 614 -26.06 -2.38 11.61
N SER A 615 -25.55 -3.17 12.54
CA SER A 615 -24.71 -2.66 13.63
C SER A 615 -23.48 -1.91 13.12
N VAL A 616 -22.95 -2.29 11.96
CA VAL A 616 -21.84 -1.64 11.22
C VAL A 616 -22.05 -0.13 11.05
N VAL A 617 -23.30 0.36 11.00
CA VAL A 617 -23.62 1.80 10.89
C VAL A 617 -23.06 2.62 12.06
N SER A 618 -22.87 2.01 13.23
CA SER A 618 -22.23 2.62 14.40
C SER A 618 -21.16 1.71 14.99
N THR A 619 -19.90 2.15 15.00
CA THR A 619 -18.77 1.39 15.58
C THR A 619 -19.06 0.92 17.01
N ARG A 620 -19.76 1.72 17.81
CA ARG A 620 -20.17 1.36 19.19
C ARG A 620 -21.16 0.19 19.23
N ILE A 621 -22.13 0.14 18.31
CA ILE A 621 -23.11 -0.95 18.24
C ILE A 621 -22.47 -2.20 17.65
N SER A 622 -21.63 -2.06 16.61
CA SER A 622 -20.87 -3.17 16.03
C SER A 622 -19.90 -3.78 17.05
N ALA A 623 -19.14 -2.97 17.79
CA ALA A 623 -18.27 -3.42 18.88
C ALA A 623 -19.06 -4.14 19.98
N PHE A 624 -20.24 -3.63 20.38
CA PHE A 624 -21.11 -4.30 21.34
C PHE A 624 -21.58 -5.68 20.82
N VAL A 625 -22.00 -5.79 19.56
CA VAL A 625 -22.39 -7.07 18.95
C VAL A 625 -21.21 -8.05 18.89
N LEU A 626 -20.00 -7.59 18.59
CA LEU A 626 -18.77 -8.41 18.63
C LEU A 626 -18.42 -8.87 20.05
N VAL A 627 -18.54 -8.00 21.07
CA VAL A 627 -18.36 -8.38 22.47
C VAL A 627 -19.40 -9.44 22.87
N CYS A 628 -20.68 -9.27 22.54
CA CYS A 628 -21.72 -10.28 22.78
C CYS A 628 -21.39 -11.61 22.10
N GLY A 629 -20.97 -11.59 20.83
CA GLY A 629 -20.56 -12.79 20.10
C GLY A 629 -19.39 -13.53 20.78
N ARG A 630 -18.48 -12.80 21.42
CA ARG A 630 -17.34 -13.36 22.16
C ARG A 630 -17.66 -13.78 23.59
N THR A 631 -18.61 -13.16 24.28
CA THR A 631 -19.02 -13.56 25.65
C THR A 631 -20.02 -14.70 25.67
N VAL A 632 -20.63 -15.07 24.53
CA VAL A 632 -21.50 -16.26 24.40
C VAL A 632 -20.80 -17.57 24.78
N SER A 633 -19.47 -17.70 24.62
CA SER A 633 -18.74 -18.89 25.09
C SER A 633 -18.72 -19.01 26.62
N GLU A 634 -18.44 -17.90 27.31
CA GLU A 634 -18.43 -17.84 28.78
C GLU A 634 -19.83 -18.08 29.35
N LEU A 635 -20.85 -17.47 28.74
CA LEU A 635 -22.25 -17.72 29.05
C LEU A 635 -22.60 -19.20 28.85
N GLY A 636 -22.13 -19.83 27.77
CA GLY A 636 -22.34 -21.26 27.51
C GLY A 636 -21.74 -22.17 28.58
N LEU A 637 -20.54 -21.86 29.07
CA LEU A 637 -19.91 -22.60 30.18
C LEU A 637 -20.71 -22.48 31.48
N THR A 638 -21.18 -21.27 31.82
CA THR A 638 -21.96 -21.07 33.04
C THR A 638 -23.38 -21.63 32.94
N LEU A 639 -24.01 -21.59 31.75
CA LEU A 639 -25.28 -22.28 31.50
C LEU A 639 -25.12 -23.80 31.59
N LEU A 640 -23.99 -24.37 31.16
CA LEU A 640 -23.70 -25.80 31.35
C LEU A 640 -23.53 -26.16 32.84
N ALA A 641 -22.86 -25.31 33.62
CA ALA A 641 -22.75 -25.47 35.07
C ALA A 641 -24.12 -25.34 35.78
N MET A 642 -24.97 -24.40 35.35
CA MET A 642 -26.34 -24.25 35.85
C MET A 642 -27.20 -25.46 35.49
N ALA A 643 -27.12 -25.96 34.25
CA ALA A 643 -27.83 -27.15 33.82
C ALA A 643 -27.40 -28.41 34.61
N TYR A 644 -26.11 -28.55 34.92
CA TYR A 644 -25.60 -29.58 35.81
C TYR A 644 -26.22 -29.48 37.21
N LEU A 645 -26.26 -28.28 37.81
CA LEU A 645 -26.93 -28.07 39.11
C LEU A 645 -28.43 -28.39 39.03
N ILE A 646 -29.13 -27.93 38.01
CA ILE A 646 -30.57 -28.20 37.81
C ILE A 646 -30.83 -29.71 37.72
N VAL A 647 -30.05 -30.47 36.93
CA VAL A 647 -30.19 -31.94 36.83
C VAL A 647 -29.85 -32.64 38.15
N ALA A 648 -28.78 -32.22 38.83
CA ALA A 648 -28.36 -32.81 40.10
C ALA A 648 -29.40 -32.58 41.22
N PHE A 649 -29.90 -31.35 41.36
CA PHE A 649 -30.93 -31.04 42.36
C PHE A 649 -32.31 -31.58 41.98
N ALA A 650 -32.70 -31.60 40.70
CA ALA A 650 -33.97 -32.21 40.28
C ALA A 650 -34.01 -33.73 40.53
N SER A 651 -32.92 -34.44 40.25
CA SER A 651 -32.80 -35.88 40.54
C SER A 651 -32.72 -36.16 42.05
N ALA A 652 -32.05 -35.31 42.83
CA ALA A 652 -32.06 -35.40 44.29
C ALA A 652 -33.47 -35.19 44.87
N ILE A 653 -34.18 -34.11 44.50
CA ILE A 653 -35.53 -33.83 44.99
C ILE A 653 -36.50 -34.95 44.55
N SER A 654 -36.42 -35.40 43.30
CA SER A 654 -37.25 -36.50 42.78
C SER A 654 -36.96 -37.87 43.44
N SER A 655 -35.97 -37.98 44.33
CA SER A 655 -35.72 -39.16 45.17
C SER A 655 -36.34 -39.07 46.58
N LEU A 656 -36.83 -37.89 46.97
CA LEU A 656 -37.51 -37.66 48.25
C LEU A 656 -38.98 -38.03 48.14
N ASN A 657 -39.54 -38.59 49.22
CA ASN A 657 -40.97 -38.84 49.32
C ASN A 657 -41.70 -37.55 49.72
N HIS A 658 -42.22 -36.81 48.73
CA HIS A 658 -42.95 -35.55 48.92
C HIS A 658 -44.25 -35.50 48.11
N ASN A 659 -45.21 -34.68 48.54
CA ASN A 659 -46.51 -34.53 47.86
C ASN A 659 -46.57 -33.34 46.88
N SER A 660 -45.53 -32.50 46.80
CA SER A 660 -45.52 -31.32 45.90
C SER A 660 -45.59 -31.73 44.43
N GLU A 661 -46.54 -31.14 43.68
CA GLU A 661 -46.74 -31.44 42.26
C GLU A 661 -45.66 -30.81 41.36
N ALA A 662 -45.12 -29.64 41.73
CA ALA A 662 -44.08 -28.94 40.98
C ALA A 662 -42.81 -29.79 40.81
N PHE A 663 -42.45 -30.59 41.82
CA PHE A 663 -41.27 -31.46 41.82
C PHE A 663 -41.59 -32.92 41.45
N LYS A 664 -42.79 -33.21 40.94
CA LYS A 664 -43.28 -34.57 40.66
C LYS A 664 -42.59 -35.18 39.44
N GLY A 665 -41.41 -35.75 39.69
CA GLY A 665 -40.55 -36.36 38.67
C GLY A 665 -39.56 -35.37 38.05
N ILE A 666 -38.44 -35.91 37.55
CA ILE A 666 -37.28 -35.14 37.08
C ILE A 666 -37.63 -34.01 36.08
N PRO A 667 -38.48 -34.19 35.04
CA PRO A 667 -38.76 -33.11 34.09
C PRO A 667 -39.45 -31.90 34.73
N ASN A 668 -40.41 -32.13 35.62
CA ASN A 668 -41.14 -31.06 36.30
C ASN A 668 -40.24 -30.36 37.33
N ALA A 669 -39.45 -31.13 38.08
CA ALA A 669 -38.44 -30.61 38.99
C ALA A 669 -37.36 -29.79 38.26
N MET A 670 -36.91 -30.21 37.07
CA MET A 670 -35.97 -29.43 36.24
C MET A 670 -36.59 -28.12 35.76
N LEU A 671 -37.84 -28.14 35.30
CA LEU A 671 -38.54 -26.92 34.88
C LEU A 671 -38.70 -25.94 36.05
N THR A 672 -39.20 -26.42 37.19
CA THR A 672 -39.36 -25.63 38.43
C THR A 672 -38.03 -25.04 38.91
N LEU A 673 -36.94 -25.83 38.94
CA LEU A 673 -35.62 -25.30 39.31
C LEU A 673 -35.07 -24.29 38.29
N THR A 674 -35.41 -24.43 37.00
CA THR A 674 -35.08 -23.44 35.97
C THR A 674 -35.83 -22.13 36.22
N GLU A 675 -37.14 -22.16 36.42
CA GLU A 675 -37.97 -21.00 36.78
C GLU A 675 -37.47 -20.32 38.06
N MET A 676 -37.10 -21.10 39.08
CA MET A 676 -36.51 -20.59 40.33
C MET A 676 -35.14 -19.93 40.09
N SER A 677 -34.27 -20.52 39.27
CA SER A 677 -32.97 -19.91 38.92
C SER A 677 -33.10 -18.59 38.17
N LEU A 678 -34.14 -18.45 37.34
CA LEU A 678 -34.44 -17.24 36.57
C LEU A 678 -35.30 -16.23 37.34
N SER A 679 -35.64 -16.51 38.60
CA SER A 679 -36.57 -15.71 39.43
C SER A 679 -37.97 -15.53 38.80
N MET A 680 -38.41 -16.50 38.00
CA MET A 680 -39.72 -16.52 37.32
C MET A 680 -40.78 -17.37 38.07
N TYR A 681 -40.38 -18.10 39.11
CA TYR A 681 -41.28 -18.96 39.88
C TYR A 681 -42.33 -18.15 40.66
N SER A 682 -43.60 -18.56 40.59
CA SER A 682 -44.73 -17.85 41.18
C SER A 682 -44.74 -17.86 42.72
N THR A 683 -45.21 -16.77 43.32
CA THR A 683 -45.49 -16.65 44.78
C THR A 683 -46.38 -17.76 45.30
N ASP A 684 -47.46 -18.06 44.58
CA ASP A 684 -48.55 -18.89 45.07
C ASP A 684 -48.08 -20.36 45.24
N ASN A 685 -47.32 -20.85 44.25
CA ASN A 685 -46.66 -22.16 44.36
C ASN A 685 -45.51 -22.18 45.40
N SER A 686 -45.00 -21.01 45.82
CA SER A 686 -43.94 -20.92 46.84
C SER A 686 -44.46 -21.19 48.26
N GLU A 687 -45.73 -20.90 48.55
CA GLU A 687 -46.35 -21.25 49.83
C GLU A 687 -46.41 -22.78 50.01
N ALA A 688 -46.68 -23.52 48.93
CA ALA A 688 -46.70 -24.99 48.92
C ALA A 688 -45.32 -25.65 49.18
N LEU A 689 -44.19 -24.92 49.04
CA LEU A 689 -42.89 -25.44 49.50
C LEU A 689 -42.75 -25.43 51.03
N LEU A 690 -43.42 -24.51 51.73
CA LEU A 690 -43.31 -24.39 53.18
C LEU A 690 -43.87 -25.61 53.91
N GLU A 691 -44.82 -26.34 53.31
CA GLU A 691 -45.39 -27.58 53.85
C GLU A 691 -44.39 -28.75 53.87
N THR A 692 -43.33 -28.72 53.05
CA THR A 692 -42.35 -29.81 52.94
C THR A 692 -40.92 -29.33 53.29
N PRO A 693 -40.53 -29.29 54.59
CA PRO A 693 -39.31 -28.62 55.02
C PRO A 693 -38.01 -29.21 54.46
N ILE A 694 -37.98 -30.50 54.09
CA ILE A 694 -36.81 -31.14 53.46
C ILE A 694 -36.63 -30.63 52.01
N VAL A 695 -37.71 -30.50 51.24
CA VAL A 695 -37.67 -29.95 49.88
C VAL A 695 -37.31 -28.47 49.93
N LEU A 696 -37.89 -27.71 50.86
CA LEU A 696 -37.54 -26.31 51.11
C LEU A 696 -36.03 -26.13 51.41
N PHE A 697 -35.43 -27.00 52.23
CA PHE A 697 -33.99 -26.96 52.52
C PHE A 697 -33.14 -27.24 51.26
N VAL A 698 -33.47 -28.27 50.49
CA VAL A 698 -32.73 -28.63 49.26
C VAL A 698 -32.85 -27.53 48.20
N VAL A 699 -34.03 -26.91 48.06
CA VAL A 699 -34.26 -25.76 47.17
C VAL A 699 -33.53 -24.51 47.66
N ALA A 700 -33.47 -24.25 48.96
CA ALA A 700 -32.67 -23.16 49.52
C ALA A 700 -31.16 -23.35 49.22
N CYS A 701 -30.64 -24.57 49.36
CA CYS A 701 -29.27 -24.88 48.95
C CYS A 701 -29.04 -24.69 47.44
N PHE A 702 -30.00 -25.07 46.59
CA PHE A 702 -29.94 -24.78 45.15
C PHE A 702 -29.90 -23.29 44.85
N LEU A 703 -30.79 -22.48 45.46
CA LEU A 703 -30.85 -21.03 45.27
C LEU A 703 -29.57 -20.32 45.73
N ILE A 704 -28.93 -20.80 46.81
CA ILE A 704 -27.63 -20.27 47.26
C ILE A 704 -26.53 -20.56 46.24
N LEU A 705 -26.47 -21.77 45.69
CA LEU A 705 -25.40 -22.18 44.76
C LEU A 705 -25.61 -21.67 43.33
N GLY A 706 -26.83 -21.76 42.81
CA GLY A 706 -27.20 -21.27 41.48
C GLY A 706 -27.42 -19.76 41.46
N SER A 707 -28.50 -19.30 42.12
CA SER A 707 -28.95 -17.91 41.99
C SER A 707 -28.05 -16.90 42.72
N ILE A 708 -27.56 -17.21 43.91
CA ILE A 708 -26.73 -16.27 44.70
C ILE A 708 -25.24 -16.38 44.32
N PHE A 709 -24.69 -17.58 44.16
CA PHE A 709 -23.27 -17.73 43.82
C PHE A 709 -23.02 -17.70 42.29
N LEU A 710 -23.58 -18.64 41.53
CA LEU A 710 -23.23 -18.83 40.11
C LEU A 710 -23.67 -17.66 39.21
N LEU A 711 -24.85 -17.07 39.42
CA LEU A 711 -25.29 -15.91 38.62
C LEU A 711 -24.51 -14.62 38.96
N ASN A 712 -24.19 -14.36 40.23
CA ASN A 712 -23.36 -13.20 40.57
C ASN A 712 -21.91 -13.37 40.08
N LEU A 713 -21.38 -14.59 40.09
CA LEU A 713 -20.10 -14.92 39.45
C LEU A 713 -20.15 -14.65 37.93
N LEU A 714 -21.23 -15.04 37.24
CA LEU A 714 -21.44 -14.74 35.83
C LEU A 714 -21.45 -13.23 35.55
N VAL A 715 -22.18 -12.44 36.34
CA VAL A 715 -22.22 -10.98 36.18
C VAL A 715 -20.84 -10.35 36.40
N ALA A 716 -20.08 -10.82 37.39
CA ALA A 716 -18.71 -10.36 37.62
C ALA A 716 -17.76 -10.72 36.46
N GLN A 717 -17.84 -11.96 35.96
CA GLN A 717 -17.06 -12.44 34.81
C GLN A 717 -17.39 -11.68 33.53
N LEU A 718 -18.68 -11.46 33.22
CA LEU A 718 -19.11 -10.72 32.04
C LEU A 718 -18.65 -9.25 32.08
N ASN A 719 -18.74 -8.60 33.25
CA ASN A 719 -18.24 -7.22 33.41
C ASN A 719 -16.71 -7.13 33.23
N ALA A 720 -15.95 -8.07 33.79
CA ALA A 720 -14.50 -8.13 33.62
C ALA A 720 -14.09 -8.41 32.16
N ALA A 721 -14.76 -9.38 31.51
CA ALA A 721 -14.53 -9.72 30.11
C ALA A 721 -14.89 -8.55 29.18
N TYR A 722 -16.02 -7.87 29.41
CA TYR A 722 -16.40 -6.67 28.68
C TYR A 722 -15.32 -5.59 28.78
N ALA A 723 -14.90 -5.24 30.00
CA ALA A 723 -13.92 -4.19 30.24
C ALA A 723 -12.55 -4.50 29.61
N ALA A 724 -12.11 -5.76 29.65
CA ALA A 724 -10.83 -6.19 29.09
C ALA A 724 -10.82 -6.24 27.55
N VAL A 725 -11.97 -6.48 26.90
CA VAL A 725 -12.05 -6.82 25.48
C VAL A 725 -12.70 -5.72 24.62
N TYR A 726 -13.47 -4.80 25.21
CA TYR A 726 -14.20 -3.77 24.46
C TYR A 726 -13.30 -2.89 23.56
N ALA A 727 -12.10 -2.50 24.04
CA ALA A 727 -11.18 -1.67 23.28
C ALA A 727 -10.73 -2.32 21.97
N ASP A 728 -10.31 -3.59 22.01
CA ASP A 728 -9.94 -4.35 20.81
C ASP A 728 -11.17 -4.57 19.90
N MET A 729 -12.37 -4.76 20.45
CA MET A 729 -13.60 -4.94 19.66
C MET A 729 -14.07 -3.67 18.94
N VAL A 730 -13.71 -2.47 19.40
CA VAL A 730 -13.86 -1.24 18.61
C VAL A 730 -12.93 -1.29 17.38
N GLY A 731 -11.71 -1.80 17.53
CA GLY A 731 -10.77 -2.02 16.43
C GLY A 731 -11.28 -3.05 15.42
N TYR A 732 -11.80 -4.20 15.88
CA TYR A 732 -12.41 -5.19 14.99
C TYR A 732 -13.68 -4.65 14.30
N ALA A 733 -14.50 -3.85 14.97
CA ALA A 733 -15.62 -3.15 14.34
C ALA A 733 -15.17 -2.14 13.26
N ARG A 734 -14.00 -1.50 13.44
CA ARG A 734 -13.39 -0.64 12.42
C ARG A 734 -12.79 -1.44 11.26
N LEU A 735 -12.17 -2.60 11.51
CA LEU A 735 -11.70 -3.53 10.46
C LEU A 735 -12.85 -4.01 9.57
N ASP A 736 -13.97 -4.46 10.16
CA ASP A 736 -15.12 -4.94 9.39
C ASP A 736 -15.87 -3.80 8.67
N ARG A 737 -15.92 -2.59 9.26
CA ARG A 737 -16.34 -1.38 8.54
C ARG A 737 -15.41 -1.07 7.36
N GLY A 738 -14.09 -1.22 7.52
CA GLY A 738 -13.09 -0.98 6.48
C GLY A 738 -13.31 -1.82 5.23
N LYS A 739 -13.48 -3.14 5.39
CA LYS A 739 -13.87 -4.07 4.31
C LYS A 739 -15.10 -3.57 3.56
N ILE A 740 -16.15 -3.22 4.30
CA ILE A 740 -17.42 -2.76 3.75
C ILE A 740 -17.28 -1.39 3.06
N ILE A 741 -16.39 -0.50 3.52
CA ILE A 741 -16.05 0.73 2.80
C ILE A 741 -15.43 0.39 1.44
N ASN A 742 -14.41 -0.47 1.39
CA ASN A 742 -13.71 -0.82 0.16
C ASN A 742 -14.66 -1.48 -0.86
N GLU A 743 -15.43 -2.49 -0.43
CA GLU A 743 -16.50 -3.12 -1.21
C GLU A 743 -17.51 -2.10 -1.75
N THR A 744 -17.93 -1.15 -0.91
CA THR A 744 -18.97 -0.16 -1.28
C THR A 744 -18.42 0.91 -2.22
N VAL A 745 -17.20 1.40 -2.00
CA VAL A 745 -16.56 2.47 -2.80
C VAL A 745 -16.21 1.95 -4.20
N ALA A 746 -15.81 0.68 -4.35
CA ALA A 746 -15.64 0.03 -5.65
C ALA A 746 -16.93 0.04 -6.51
N GLY A 747 -18.11 0.15 -5.89
CA GLY A 747 -19.40 0.31 -6.56
C GLY A 747 -19.81 1.75 -6.90
N VAL A 748 -18.96 2.75 -6.59
CA VAL A 748 -19.27 4.18 -6.77
C VAL A 748 -18.75 4.68 -8.12
N SER A 749 -19.62 5.33 -8.90
CA SER A 749 -19.21 5.92 -10.18
C SER A 749 -18.26 7.12 -10.00
N ASN A 750 -17.20 7.18 -10.83
CA ASN A 750 -16.14 8.20 -10.74
C ASN A 750 -16.70 9.62 -10.69
N LYS A 751 -17.73 9.94 -11.49
CA LYS A 751 -18.42 11.26 -11.48
C LYS A 751 -19.05 11.66 -10.14
N ARG A 752 -19.29 10.70 -9.23
CA ARG A 752 -19.75 10.95 -7.85
C ARG A 752 -18.57 11.02 -6.88
N TRP A 753 -17.58 10.13 -7.06
CA TRP A 753 -16.31 10.16 -6.32
C TRP A 753 -15.59 11.51 -6.48
N SER A 754 -15.23 11.91 -7.70
CA SER A 754 -14.48 13.16 -7.96
C SER A 754 -15.22 14.42 -7.48
N ARG A 755 -16.56 14.43 -7.51
CA ARG A 755 -17.37 15.55 -6.97
C ARG A 755 -17.28 15.63 -5.44
N TRP A 756 -17.25 14.48 -4.76
CA TRP A 756 -17.07 14.44 -3.32
C TRP A 756 -15.62 14.79 -2.93
N LEU A 757 -14.63 14.25 -3.65
CA LEU A 757 -13.21 14.55 -3.45
C LEU A 757 -12.94 16.06 -3.59
N ALA A 758 -13.47 16.70 -4.65
CA ALA A 758 -13.41 18.16 -4.82
C ALA A 758 -14.13 18.95 -3.70
N SER A 759 -15.09 18.34 -2.99
CA SER A 759 -15.75 18.98 -1.84
C SER A 759 -14.93 18.91 -0.54
N LEU A 760 -13.89 18.07 -0.48
CA LEU A 760 -12.92 18.01 0.63
C LEU A 760 -11.85 19.10 0.54
N ARG A 761 -11.64 19.66 -0.65
CA ARG A 761 -10.72 20.79 -0.91
C ARG A 761 -9.28 20.59 -0.43
N PHE A 762 -8.72 19.39 -0.62
CA PHE A 762 -7.36 19.06 -0.17
C PHE A 762 -6.23 19.97 -0.72
N ASP A 763 -6.51 20.81 -1.72
CA ASP A 763 -5.56 21.75 -2.32
C ASP A 763 -5.63 23.16 -1.69
N GLU A 764 -6.60 23.43 -0.82
CA GLU A 764 -6.61 24.64 0.03
C GLU A 764 -5.58 24.50 1.16
N ARG A 765 -4.83 25.58 1.43
CA ARG A 765 -3.83 25.61 2.52
C ARG A 765 -4.53 25.75 3.87
N LEU A 766 -4.10 24.95 4.84
CA LEU A 766 -4.65 24.98 6.20
C LEU A 766 -3.93 26.00 7.07
N GLU A 767 -4.66 26.85 7.79
CA GLU A 767 -4.07 27.72 8.81
C GLU A 767 -3.53 26.91 10.02
N TYR A 768 -2.44 27.37 10.61
CA TYR A 768 -2.02 26.95 11.95
C TYR A 768 -2.63 27.86 13.01
N ASN A 769 -2.45 29.17 12.86
CA ASN A 769 -3.01 30.22 13.71
C ASN A 769 -3.70 31.28 12.84
N GLU A 770 -4.38 32.25 13.47
CA GLU A 770 -5.02 33.36 12.76
C GLU A 770 -3.98 34.15 11.95
N GLY A 771 -4.14 34.20 10.62
CA GLY A 771 -3.17 34.82 9.69
C GLY A 771 -1.92 34.00 9.39
N ASP A 772 -1.76 32.80 9.96
CA ASP A 772 -0.59 31.92 9.81
C ASP A 772 -0.93 30.73 8.89
N VAL A 773 -0.84 30.96 7.58
CA VAL A 773 -1.27 30.01 6.53
C VAL A 773 -0.19 28.97 6.25
N GLY A 774 -0.49 27.70 6.54
CA GLY A 774 0.40 26.56 6.41
C GLY A 774 0.36 25.86 5.05
N VAL A 775 0.58 24.55 5.07
CA VAL A 775 0.54 23.67 3.88
C VAL A 775 -0.86 23.14 3.59
N ALA A 776 -1.07 22.62 2.38
CA ALA A 776 -2.31 21.95 1.97
C ALA A 776 -2.27 20.44 2.33
N GLY A 777 -3.11 19.61 1.69
CA GLY A 777 -3.04 18.15 1.79
C GLY A 777 -3.84 17.51 2.93
N GLY A 778 -4.74 18.26 3.59
CA GLY A 778 -5.46 17.76 4.76
C GLY A 778 -6.81 18.41 5.02
N LEU A 779 -7.39 18.09 6.19
CA LEU A 779 -8.60 18.71 6.73
C LEU A 779 -8.31 19.39 8.08
N GLN A 780 -8.96 20.52 8.34
CA GLN A 780 -8.92 21.20 9.64
C GLN A 780 -10.19 20.90 10.45
N LEU A 781 -10.01 20.58 11.73
CA LEU A 781 -11.07 20.23 12.69
C LEU A 781 -10.86 20.94 14.04
N LEU A 782 -11.88 20.87 14.89
CA LEU A 782 -11.82 21.28 16.30
C LEU A 782 -11.93 20.05 17.21
N GLU A 783 -10.95 19.87 18.09
CA GLU A 783 -10.92 18.83 19.12
C GLU A 783 -11.12 19.41 20.53
N PRO A 784 -11.78 18.69 21.46
CA PRO A 784 -11.78 19.06 22.87
C PRO A 784 -10.34 19.09 23.43
N ALA A 785 -9.94 20.21 24.02
CA ALA A 785 -8.56 20.45 24.47
C ALA A 785 -8.07 19.47 25.56
N ASN A 786 -8.99 18.78 26.24
CA ASN A 786 -8.70 17.75 27.24
C ASN A 786 -8.50 16.34 26.66
N ALA A 787 -8.81 16.09 25.39
CA ALA A 787 -8.63 14.78 24.76
C ALA A 787 -7.17 14.51 24.39
N ASN A 788 -6.51 15.49 23.75
CA ASN A 788 -5.10 15.45 23.34
C ASN A 788 -4.35 16.67 23.91
N PRO A 789 -3.99 16.68 25.21
CA PRO A 789 -3.28 17.80 25.83
C PRO A 789 -1.86 17.95 25.26
N THR A 790 -1.50 19.19 24.93
CA THR A 790 -0.14 19.61 24.57
C THR A 790 -0.02 21.12 24.79
N ASN A 791 1.16 21.57 25.19
CA ASN A 791 1.54 22.97 25.42
C ASN A 791 2.67 23.45 24.48
N VAL A 792 3.28 22.53 23.71
CA VAL A 792 4.44 22.77 22.83
C VAL A 792 3.95 23.11 21.42
N ASP A 793 4.64 24.00 20.70
CA ASP A 793 4.40 24.17 19.25
C ASP A 793 5.00 22.99 18.49
N MET A 794 4.20 22.33 17.64
CA MET A 794 4.65 21.20 16.82
C MET A 794 5.43 21.65 15.57
N ILE A 795 5.54 22.97 15.33
CA ILE A 795 6.30 23.56 14.21
C ILE A 795 7.66 24.04 14.73
N LEU A 796 8.73 23.56 14.11
CA LEU A 796 10.07 24.13 14.34
C LEU A 796 10.23 25.41 13.50
N ARG A 797 10.20 26.57 14.16
CA ARG A 797 10.26 27.89 13.53
C ARG A 797 11.67 28.48 13.66
N PHE A 798 12.33 28.75 12.54
CA PHE A 798 13.70 29.24 12.51
C PHE A 798 13.78 30.68 12.00
N GLY A 799 14.55 31.52 12.72
CA GLY A 799 14.88 32.88 12.29
C GLY A 799 16.01 32.93 11.25
N GLY A 800 16.30 34.14 10.77
CA GLY A 800 17.41 34.41 9.86
C GLY A 800 17.01 34.36 8.38
N SER A 801 17.89 33.80 7.55
CA SER A 801 17.72 33.75 6.09
C SER A 801 16.87 32.56 5.63
N THR A 802 16.14 32.75 4.54
CA THR A 802 15.11 31.87 3.98
C THR A 802 15.53 31.15 2.68
N SER A 803 16.81 31.24 2.30
CA SER A 803 17.32 30.60 1.07
C SER A 803 17.17 29.06 1.14
N PRO A 804 16.41 28.41 0.24
CA PRO A 804 16.20 26.95 0.27
C PRO A 804 17.48 26.14 0.03
N ALA A 805 18.55 26.78 -0.48
CA ALA A 805 19.85 26.18 -0.71
C ALA A 805 20.74 26.10 0.54
N MET A 806 20.39 26.79 1.63
CA MET A 806 21.10 26.71 2.91
C MET A 806 20.52 25.61 3.81
N GLN A 807 21.24 25.28 4.88
CA GLN A 807 20.82 24.32 5.90
C GLN A 807 19.83 24.96 6.90
N TRP A 808 19.21 24.14 7.75
CA TRP A 808 18.58 24.66 8.97
C TRP A 808 19.69 25.08 9.96
N PRO A 809 19.49 26.13 10.78
CA PRO A 809 20.35 26.39 11.93
C PRO A 809 20.40 25.15 12.83
N GLU A 810 21.56 24.88 13.43
CA GLU A 810 21.65 23.93 14.53
C GLU A 810 20.86 24.50 15.73
N PRO A 811 20.09 23.67 16.47
CA PRO A 811 19.45 24.12 17.70
C PRO A 811 20.53 24.34 18.78
N ASP A 812 20.37 25.41 19.57
CA ASP A 812 21.29 25.69 20.68
C ASP A 812 21.31 24.52 21.68
N GLU A 813 22.51 24.04 22.06
CA GLU A 813 22.69 22.80 22.85
C GLU A 813 22.07 22.85 24.27
N GLU A 814 21.59 24.01 24.73
CA GLU A 814 21.04 24.19 26.07
C GLU A 814 19.64 23.55 26.25
N ASP A 815 18.83 23.43 25.20
CA ASP A 815 17.42 22.97 25.31
C ASP A 815 17.24 21.43 25.24
N ASN A 816 18.30 20.65 25.04
CA ASN A 816 18.18 19.18 24.88
C ASN A 816 18.05 18.46 26.24
N GLU A 817 16.91 18.65 26.93
CA GLU A 817 16.64 18.06 28.26
C GLU A 817 16.80 16.53 28.31
N SER A 818 16.63 15.82 27.18
CA SER A 818 16.85 14.36 27.11
C SER A 818 18.29 13.96 27.40
N ASP A 819 19.29 14.69 26.89
CA ASP A 819 20.70 14.39 27.15
C ASP A 819 21.06 14.71 28.61
N LYS A 820 20.48 15.78 29.17
CA LYS A 820 20.59 16.09 30.60
C LYS A 820 20.01 14.95 31.45
N PHE A 821 18.82 14.45 31.11
CA PHE A 821 18.15 13.39 31.87
C PHE A 821 18.87 12.04 31.77
N GLU A 822 19.29 11.61 30.57
CA GLU A 822 20.09 10.38 30.41
C GLU A 822 21.43 10.46 31.16
N THR A 823 22.13 11.59 31.08
CA THR A 823 23.39 11.80 31.80
C THR A 823 23.19 11.76 33.31
N TRP A 824 22.09 12.34 33.82
CA TRP A 824 21.72 12.27 35.24
C TRP A 824 21.41 10.83 35.67
N LEU A 825 20.69 10.07 34.83
CA LEU A 825 20.33 8.68 35.11
C LEU A 825 21.54 7.76 35.10
N GLN A 826 22.53 8.00 34.21
CA GLN A 826 23.82 7.31 34.26
C GLN A 826 24.63 7.66 35.52
N LEU A 827 24.66 8.94 35.93
CA LEU A 827 25.33 9.34 37.18
C LEU A 827 24.68 8.71 38.42
N VAL A 828 23.36 8.63 38.47
CA VAL A 828 22.60 7.98 39.56
C VAL A 828 22.75 6.45 39.54
N LEU A 829 23.04 5.84 38.40
CA LEU A 829 23.39 4.41 38.31
C LEU A 829 24.87 4.11 38.58
N PHE A 830 25.70 5.13 38.80
CA PHE A 830 27.13 5.03 39.09
C PHE A 830 27.49 5.41 40.55
N CYS A 831 26.48 5.66 41.40
CA CYS A 831 26.60 6.04 42.81
C CYS A 831 25.78 5.12 43.72
#